data_AF-A0A4Q6EYY4-F1
#
_entry.id   AF-A0A4Q6EYY4-F1
#
_cell.length_a   1.000
_cell.length_b   1.000
_cell.length_c   1.000
_cell.angle_alpha   90.00
_cell.angle_beta   90.00
_cell.angle_gamma   90.00
#
_symmetry.space_group_name_H-M   'P 1'
#
loop_
_entity.id
_entity.type
_entity.pdbx_description
1 polymer ?
#
loop_
_entity_poly.entity_id
_entity_poly.type
_entity_poly.pdbx_seq_one_letter_code
_entity_poly.pdbx_strand_id
1 'polypeptide(L)'
;MNFVPQKTYGEHDRMVRWFRETLGVNGELFEAPGHQWNVFAIPKEIAADPAQLVKFKDGLGETLRAMQTYIILKGIGGRSGMEFSSFKTVHSDGKFANSPMNLGRGTVRTVEGSIFGPGLYGVELRAGTKRDETRRILQQALTSRAATGDFSGLAPVDSWALIPKNATSADTLGQKLGLDAVTVKKFIEALGGIKVSRGDRTKQLAYDYLLPLWNWEEAPYLSETKKRQLRELSRSFVESVVKNAPLTPSALQDMQQDWVKASNLEDDVFNYMKPKPPLVSTETLMRYPVVDKPGAVDVNAIDLGLEYTGRFPTKPRSLMSDAPIGNGRRGWIGGLYDMTGAERLSIMENTARDLAQSFGAAPSSITSEVGGHGHGLGAAYFARDPATNGKWRVEWDGVTREYDLENKVVPESIRGGHVEVVTPKTKLTGRDVDNVFNVFAKQGLVPDTASGGGHINFDLEPFKGQPKKFARFLARFLENRGTIALMFQHVDRLKSAEPLAVSPGLIANLKNFEGTEAELKKLLYNERWFNQRVGRKSRYTQIDIASYFQDVIPAEFVSKDFDLFNDVWRQNFRVEPHIRKAEFRLFNAPRTSREAALQTKLVRAMLNDALNETSPLSGSVQKVDFTSAVKNPKKAEADFAETMARLKLDPAEYREYLLDGLDTARERINSVSYTSLEERLAKNPEIDGWRTAVSPRGDAAALSSEARTWDGKNVHPSARKFYDERMAGRAVREELEQAAKKRDFKRLRRALSEKGSVDAWRQLPEEDLLPFLSSFAESSDAQVRQAAEKALREVRAKVSYPALLEMAVPKAASPGFAKFLVGELIKLPGGIPASLVSLTYASAFDSLSKLAAEKIKSMPSATAQQVLIEQMDSFVGASFDTDGAAKWQKFYDSFKFPLPAGSIDPRVEKLNSMFRSADEWGLYGISNFGAELERSLNKESQLALADMFMNQAMDEGLSSNARGYARSGFFKLKTVLEDTERLSSLLSHVDADIVERAGDALIRNLNAAYGAANFEKRLSLLNTLKEKPATLRMKALTALSYQHYRDPVGIAPVLAEVRRLDFKKLLETHPKETSELIRTQMLAVIEQDFKRLLPAKAENFLTDLYRYPTGAEIIDRSIASAINNAANGRLEILRWVRQNVKAPSKAILDAMEKAATVPELRDSAIAALMQWPEGTRVLAGKAWSDSSLRKMISSEPCQRHFERFGTATSL
;
A
#
# COMPACT_ATOMS: atom_id res chain seq x y z
N MET A 1 -2.58 -18.25 30.47
CA MET A 1 -3.63 -17.66 29.61
C MET A 1 -4.43 -18.80 29.01
N ASN A 2 -5.70 -18.96 29.37
CA ASN A 2 -6.58 -19.94 28.71
C ASN A 2 -7.13 -19.29 27.44
N PHE A 3 -6.46 -19.49 26.30
CA PHE A 3 -6.93 -18.95 25.03
C PHE A 3 -8.17 -19.72 24.59
N VAL A 4 -9.32 -19.05 24.51
CA VAL A 4 -10.55 -19.67 23.99
C VAL A 4 -10.53 -19.53 22.47
N PRO A 5 -10.43 -20.63 21.70
CA PRO A 5 -10.53 -20.57 20.25
C PRO A 5 -11.90 -20.03 19.85
N GLN A 6 -11.92 -19.13 18.88
CA GLN A 6 -13.16 -18.54 18.37
C GLN A 6 -13.78 -19.49 17.34
N LYS A 7 -15.10 -19.71 17.41
CA LYS A 7 -15.80 -20.66 16.54
C LYS A 7 -16.07 -20.08 15.15
N THR A 8 -16.05 -18.76 15.04
CA THR A 8 -16.25 -18.06 13.77
C THR A 8 -15.20 -16.98 13.54
N TYR A 9 -14.96 -16.62 12.27
CA TYR A 9 -14.09 -15.49 11.96
C TYR A 9 -14.62 -14.17 12.55
N GLY A 10 -15.95 -13.96 12.59
CA GLY A 10 -16.52 -12.75 13.19
C GLY A 10 -16.24 -12.63 14.69
N GLU A 11 -16.20 -13.75 15.41
CA GLU A 11 -15.74 -13.81 16.79
C GLU A 11 -14.23 -13.52 16.91
N HIS A 12 -13.41 -14.10 16.02
CA HIS A 12 -11.98 -13.80 15.94
C HIS A 12 -11.69 -12.32 15.67
N ASP A 13 -12.37 -11.72 14.69
CA ASP A 13 -12.21 -10.31 14.33
C ASP A 13 -12.68 -9.40 15.46
N ARG A 14 -13.81 -9.72 16.14
CA ARG A 14 -14.25 -9.00 17.35
C ARG A 14 -13.24 -9.10 18.47
N MET A 15 -12.64 -10.26 18.70
CA MET A 15 -11.61 -10.45 19.71
C MET A 15 -10.35 -9.65 19.34
N VAL A 16 -9.88 -9.70 18.10
CA VAL A 16 -8.73 -8.91 17.62
C VAL A 16 -9.02 -7.42 17.73
N ARG A 17 -10.23 -6.98 17.36
CA ARG A 17 -10.68 -5.60 17.48
C ARG A 17 -10.76 -5.15 18.93
N TRP A 18 -11.35 -5.96 19.80
CA TRP A 18 -11.38 -5.72 21.24
C TRP A 18 -9.97 -5.64 21.81
N PHE A 19 -9.05 -6.53 21.43
CA PHE A 19 -7.64 -6.45 21.83
C PHE A 19 -6.99 -5.16 21.33
N ARG A 20 -7.26 -4.77 20.08
CA ARG A 20 -6.75 -3.53 19.49
C ARG A 20 -7.27 -2.28 20.19
N GLU A 21 -8.55 -2.26 20.54
CA GLU A 21 -9.24 -1.14 21.18
C GLU A 21 -8.93 -1.08 22.69
N THR A 22 -8.77 -2.23 23.35
CA THR A 22 -8.58 -2.34 24.82
C THR A 22 -7.11 -2.27 25.22
N LEU A 23 -6.20 -2.84 24.41
CA LEU A 23 -4.75 -2.76 24.63
C LEU A 23 -4.10 -1.63 23.82
N GLY A 24 -4.88 -0.92 23.01
CA GLY A 24 -4.44 0.31 22.36
C GLY A 24 -4.10 1.36 23.41
N VAL A 25 -3.06 2.13 23.17
CA VAL A 25 -2.68 3.26 24.03
C VAL A 25 -2.84 4.53 23.20
N ASN A 26 -3.35 5.61 23.79
CA ASN A 26 -3.47 6.93 23.16
C ASN A 26 -4.38 7.02 21.91
N GLY A 27 -5.48 6.25 21.88
CA GLY A 27 -6.42 6.29 20.74
C GLY A 27 -5.89 5.61 19.48
N GLU A 28 -4.71 4.99 19.54
CA GLU A 28 -4.18 4.12 18.49
C GLU A 28 -4.57 2.67 18.76
N LEU A 29 -5.03 1.97 17.72
CA LEU A 29 -5.28 0.54 17.77
C LEU A 29 -3.95 -0.18 18.02
N PHE A 30 -3.89 -1.11 18.99
CA PHE A 30 -2.69 -1.91 19.23
C PHE A 30 -2.26 -2.69 17.97
N GLU A 31 -1.26 -2.18 17.26
CA GLU A 31 -0.69 -2.85 16.10
C GLU A 31 0.29 -3.92 16.57
N ALA A 32 -0.16 -5.16 16.74
CA ALA A 32 0.78 -6.28 16.83
C ALA A 32 1.48 -6.45 15.46
N PRO A 33 2.78 -6.17 15.34
CA PRO A 33 3.46 -6.17 14.05
C PRO A 33 3.73 -7.63 13.63
N GLY A 34 3.01 -8.11 12.61
CA GLY A 34 3.42 -9.24 11.76
C GLY A 34 3.45 -10.65 12.37
N HIS A 35 2.95 -10.84 13.59
CA HIS A 35 2.93 -12.15 14.27
C HIS A 35 1.55 -12.40 14.92
N GLN A 36 0.51 -12.58 14.10
CA GLN A 36 -0.83 -12.91 14.59
C GLN A 36 -1.06 -14.43 14.56
N TRP A 37 -1.55 -14.96 15.67
CA TRP A 37 -1.92 -16.36 15.82
C TRP A 37 -3.42 -16.54 15.57
N ASN A 38 -3.76 -17.42 14.64
CA ASN A 38 -5.10 -18.00 14.57
C ASN A 38 -5.07 -19.28 15.38
N VAL A 39 -5.86 -19.33 16.45
CA VAL A 39 -5.94 -20.51 17.32
C VAL A 39 -7.31 -21.15 17.14
N PHE A 40 -7.33 -22.44 16.86
CA PHE A 40 -8.54 -23.23 16.69
C PHE A 40 -8.44 -24.56 17.44
N ALA A 41 -9.61 -25.14 17.73
CA ALA A 41 -9.74 -26.52 18.19
C ALA A 41 -10.21 -27.39 17.04
N ILE A 42 -9.75 -28.65 17.01
CA ILE A 42 -10.35 -29.66 16.12
C ILE A 42 -11.75 -29.99 16.67
N PRO A 43 -12.81 -30.02 15.82
CA PRO A 43 -14.13 -30.46 16.25
C PRO A 43 -14.07 -31.81 16.98
N LYS A 44 -14.78 -31.95 18.10
CA LYS A 44 -14.66 -33.12 18.98
C LYS A 44 -15.01 -34.42 18.24
N GLU A 45 -15.98 -34.34 17.35
CA GLU A 45 -16.46 -35.42 16.51
C GLU A 45 -15.38 -35.89 15.53
N ILE A 46 -14.60 -34.96 14.98
CA ILE A 46 -13.46 -35.25 14.10
C ILE A 46 -12.27 -35.80 14.89
N ALA A 47 -12.00 -35.23 16.08
CA ALA A 47 -10.90 -35.66 16.93
C ALA A 47 -11.09 -37.08 17.48
N ALA A 48 -12.33 -37.53 17.65
CA ALA A 48 -12.66 -38.87 18.16
C ALA A 48 -12.54 -39.98 17.09
N ASP A 49 -12.56 -39.65 15.80
CA ASP A 49 -12.47 -40.60 14.68
C ASP A 49 -11.10 -40.49 13.99
N PRO A 50 -10.21 -41.51 14.11
CA PRO A 50 -8.89 -41.49 13.47
C PRO A 50 -8.93 -41.24 11.96
N ALA A 51 -9.94 -41.75 11.25
CA ALA A 51 -10.05 -41.60 9.80
C ALA A 51 -10.45 -40.16 9.42
N GLN A 52 -11.33 -39.53 10.19
CA GLN A 52 -11.69 -38.12 10.01
C GLN A 52 -10.54 -37.20 10.40
N LEU A 53 -9.77 -37.56 11.43
CA LEU A 53 -8.60 -36.81 11.84
C LEU A 53 -7.50 -36.80 10.77
N VAL A 54 -7.29 -37.91 10.05
CA VAL A 54 -6.37 -37.96 8.90
C VAL A 54 -6.85 -37.01 7.80
N LYS A 55 -8.12 -37.11 7.39
CA LYS A 55 -8.71 -36.22 6.38
C LYS A 55 -8.62 -34.74 6.78
N PHE A 56 -8.82 -34.43 8.07
CA PHE A 56 -8.67 -33.09 8.61
C PHE A 56 -7.23 -32.59 8.48
N LYS A 57 -6.24 -33.42 8.84
CA LYS A 57 -4.81 -33.08 8.72
C LYS A 57 -4.41 -32.85 7.27
N ASP A 58 -4.88 -33.70 6.36
CA ASP A 58 -4.59 -33.57 4.93
C ASP A 58 -5.19 -32.29 4.36
N GLY A 59 -6.47 -32.02 4.66
CA GLY A 59 -7.15 -30.80 4.23
C GLY A 59 -6.54 -29.52 4.83
N LEU A 60 -6.10 -29.58 6.10
CA LEU A 60 -5.37 -28.50 6.74
C LEU A 60 -4.00 -28.29 6.08
N GLY A 61 -3.26 -29.36 5.80
CA GLY A 61 -1.98 -29.32 5.10
C GLY A 61 -2.08 -28.64 3.74
N GLU A 62 -3.10 -29.01 2.95
CA GLU A 62 -3.35 -28.38 1.66
C GLU A 62 -3.76 -26.91 1.80
N THR A 63 -4.60 -26.59 2.78
CA THR A 63 -4.96 -25.20 3.07
C THR A 63 -3.72 -24.37 3.39
N LEU A 64 -2.80 -24.88 4.23
CA LEU A 64 -1.56 -24.19 4.58
C LEU A 64 -0.59 -24.05 3.39
N ARG A 65 -0.51 -25.05 2.50
CA ARG A 65 0.26 -24.97 1.24
C ARG A 65 -0.28 -23.86 0.33
N ALA A 66 -1.60 -23.79 0.16
CA ALA A 66 -2.24 -22.74 -0.63
C ALA A 66 -2.04 -21.35 0.01
N MET A 67 -2.15 -21.24 1.34
CA MET A 67 -1.88 -19.99 2.07
C MET A 67 -0.43 -19.51 1.90
N GLN A 68 0.56 -20.41 2.03
CA GLN A 68 1.97 -20.09 1.75
C GLN A 68 2.13 -19.59 0.32
N THR A 69 1.53 -20.27 -0.66
CA THR A 69 1.59 -19.91 -2.07
C THR A 69 1.02 -18.51 -2.30
N TYR A 70 -0.16 -18.22 -1.74
CA TYR A 70 -0.81 -16.92 -1.85
C TYR A 70 0.02 -15.79 -1.22
N ILE A 71 0.59 -16.03 -0.05
CA ILE A 71 1.50 -15.09 0.64
C ILE A 71 2.70 -14.75 -0.25
N ILE A 72 3.29 -15.76 -0.88
CA ILE A 72 4.48 -15.59 -1.72
C ILE A 72 4.11 -14.83 -3.00
N LEU A 73 3.02 -15.22 -3.68
CA LEU A 73 2.51 -14.50 -4.86
C LEU A 73 2.29 -13.02 -4.55
N LYS A 74 1.53 -12.69 -3.50
CA LYS A 74 1.30 -11.30 -3.07
C LYS A 74 2.59 -10.58 -2.67
N GLY A 75 3.52 -11.29 -2.05
CA GLY A 75 4.81 -10.74 -1.62
C GLY A 75 5.74 -10.40 -2.78
N ILE A 76 5.81 -11.23 -3.82
CA ILE A 76 6.56 -10.99 -5.06
C ILE A 76 5.83 -9.94 -5.93
N GLY A 77 4.52 -10.10 -6.12
CA GLY A 77 3.65 -9.15 -6.83
C GLY A 77 3.68 -7.75 -6.23
N GLY A 78 3.89 -7.65 -4.90
CA GLY A 78 4.04 -6.40 -4.16
C GLY A 78 5.48 -5.89 -4.00
N ARG A 79 6.49 -6.53 -4.61
CA ARG A 79 7.93 -6.20 -4.45
C ARG A 79 8.40 -6.10 -2.99
N SER A 80 7.99 -7.05 -2.15
CA SER A 80 8.36 -7.03 -0.73
C SER A 80 9.83 -7.39 -0.44
N GLY A 81 10.57 -7.88 -1.44
CA GLY A 81 11.96 -8.34 -1.29
C GLY A 81 12.09 -9.62 -0.46
N MET A 82 11.05 -10.46 -0.43
CA MET A 82 11.02 -11.68 0.39
C MET A 82 12.00 -12.76 -0.09
N GLU A 83 12.27 -12.79 -1.38
CA GLU A 83 13.21 -13.65 -2.11
C GLU A 83 14.69 -13.41 -1.75
N PHE A 84 14.99 -12.31 -1.04
CA PHE A 84 16.30 -11.99 -0.47
C PHE A 84 16.29 -12.04 1.07
N SER A 85 15.26 -12.61 1.69
CA SER A 85 15.14 -12.67 3.15
C SER A 85 15.75 -13.94 3.74
N SER A 86 16.34 -13.83 4.94
CA SER A 86 17.00 -14.94 5.65
C SER A 86 16.11 -15.64 6.69
N PHE A 87 14.89 -15.15 6.92
CA PHE A 87 13.99 -15.64 7.98
C PHE A 87 12.63 -16.13 7.45
N LYS A 88 12.52 -16.31 6.14
CA LYS A 88 11.28 -16.64 5.42
C LYS A 88 11.52 -17.90 4.57
N THR A 89 11.67 -19.05 5.19
CA THR A 89 11.84 -20.30 4.45
C THR A 89 10.53 -20.65 3.76
N VAL A 90 10.62 -21.07 2.49
CA VAL A 90 9.50 -21.72 1.79
C VAL A 90 9.45 -23.17 2.29
N HIS A 91 8.34 -23.59 2.87
CA HIS A 91 8.18 -24.99 3.29
C HIS A 91 7.97 -25.89 2.07
N SER A 92 8.65 -27.03 2.03
CA SER A 92 8.44 -28.06 1.01
C SER A 92 7.08 -28.76 1.18
N ASP A 93 6.50 -29.24 0.09
CA ASP A 93 5.20 -29.95 0.11
C ASP A 93 5.17 -31.14 1.06
N GLY A 94 6.27 -31.89 1.16
CA GLY A 94 6.38 -33.01 2.10
C GLY A 94 6.24 -32.61 3.58
N LYS A 95 6.49 -31.34 3.94
CA LYS A 95 6.24 -30.86 5.31
C LYS A 95 4.75 -30.63 5.57
N PHE A 96 4.02 -30.13 4.57
CA PHE A 96 2.58 -29.94 4.68
C PHE A 96 1.85 -31.29 4.76
N ALA A 97 2.32 -32.31 4.03
CA ALA A 97 1.76 -33.66 4.11
C ALA A 97 2.07 -34.36 5.44
N ASN A 98 3.35 -34.35 5.88
CA ASN A 98 3.76 -35.17 7.02
C ASN A 98 3.60 -34.51 8.39
N SER A 99 3.60 -33.17 8.46
CA SER A 99 3.59 -32.45 9.75
C SER A 99 2.89 -31.09 9.68
N PRO A 100 1.64 -31.01 9.18
CA PRO A 100 0.92 -29.75 9.03
C PRO A 100 0.71 -29.01 10.36
N MET A 101 0.69 -29.73 11.49
CA MET A 101 0.48 -29.18 12.83
C MET A 101 1.78 -28.72 13.53
N ASN A 102 2.95 -29.00 12.95
CA ASN A 102 4.25 -28.64 13.51
C ASN A 102 5.23 -28.13 12.44
N LEU A 103 4.84 -27.03 11.78
CA LEU A 103 5.67 -26.35 10.80
C LEU A 103 6.64 -25.38 11.51
N GLY A 104 7.92 -25.50 11.19
CA GLY A 104 8.96 -24.61 11.69
C GLY A 104 8.79 -23.15 11.22
N ARG A 105 9.81 -22.32 11.49
CA ARG A 105 9.80 -20.90 11.07
C ARG A 105 9.80 -20.81 9.52
N GLY A 106 8.78 -20.15 8.96
CA GLY A 106 8.64 -19.87 7.52
C GLY A 106 7.61 -18.77 7.25
N THR A 107 7.07 -18.70 6.03
CA THR A 107 5.92 -17.83 5.66
C THR A 107 4.69 -18.11 6.52
N VAL A 108 4.45 -19.38 6.81
CA VAL A 108 3.44 -19.88 7.76
C VAL A 108 4.15 -20.71 8.82
N ARG A 109 3.70 -20.66 10.08
CA ARG A 109 4.20 -21.51 11.16
C ARG A 109 3.03 -22.12 11.91
N THR A 110 3.15 -23.38 12.31
CA THR A 110 2.14 -24.05 13.12
C THR A 110 2.76 -24.58 14.41
N VAL A 111 2.00 -24.50 15.50
CA VAL A 111 2.40 -24.96 16.83
C VAL A 111 1.24 -25.68 17.47
N GLU A 112 1.50 -26.87 17.99
CA GLU A 112 0.57 -27.71 18.74
C GLU A 112 0.78 -27.57 20.26
N GLY A 113 -0.33 -27.46 21.01
CA GLY A 113 -0.46 -27.92 22.40
C GLY A 113 0.25 -27.14 23.51
N SER A 114 1.53 -26.82 23.39
CA SER A 114 2.35 -26.36 24.53
C SER A 114 2.20 -24.88 24.89
N ILE A 115 1.78 -24.04 23.93
CA ILE A 115 1.68 -22.58 24.11
C ILE A 115 0.24 -22.13 24.41
N PHE A 116 -0.77 -22.83 23.88
CA PHE A 116 -2.18 -22.41 23.95
C PHE A 116 -3.06 -23.28 24.85
N GLY A 117 -2.65 -24.53 25.10
CA GLY A 117 -3.41 -25.53 25.86
C GLY A 117 -3.59 -26.83 25.07
N PRO A 118 -3.86 -27.97 25.75
CA PRO A 118 -4.07 -29.27 25.09
C PRO A 118 -5.21 -29.23 24.08
N GLY A 119 -5.02 -29.85 22.91
CA GLY A 119 -6.03 -29.92 21.85
C GLY A 119 -6.25 -28.62 21.06
N LEU A 120 -5.43 -27.60 21.32
CA LEU A 120 -5.45 -26.33 20.58
C LEU A 120 -4.24 -26.21 19.64
N TYR A 121 -4.52 -25.67 18.45
CA TYR A 121 -3.53 -25.52 17.38
C TYR A 121 -3.45 -24.05 16.99
N GLY A 122 -2.23 -23.53 16.92
CA GLY A 122 -1.94 -22.16 16.51
C GLY A 122 -1.31 -22.12 15.13
N VAL A 123 -1.83 -21.25 14.26
CA VAL A 123 -1.21 -20.89 12.97
C VAL A 123 -0.76 -19.44 13.03
N GLU A 124 0.54 -19.22 12.95
CA GLU A 124 1.18 -17.91 12.89
C GLU A 124 1.39 -17.50 11.44
N LEU A 125 0.77 -16.39 11.03
CA LEU A 125 1.01 -15.76 9.73
C LEU A 125 2.16 -14.75 9.89
N ARG A 126 3.25 -14.92 9.12
CA ARG A 126 4.48 -14.12 9.34
C ARG A 126 4.78 -13.15 8.20
N ALA A 127 5.30 -13.66 7.10
CA ALA A 127 5.80 -12.84 6.00
C ALA A 127 4.67 -12.49 5.02
N GLY A 128 4.72 -11.30 4.40
CA GLY A 128 3.76 -10.92 3.33
C GLY A 128 2.34 -10.58 3.80
N THR A 129 2.01 -10.77 5.07
CA THR A 129 0.67 -10.55 5.67
C THR A 129 0.53 -9.21 6.40
N LYS A 130 1.43 -8.25 6.13
CA LYS A 130 1.33 -6.89 6.67
C LYS A 130 0.14 -6.11 6.09
N ARG A 131 -0.31 -6.48 4.88
CA ARG A 131 -1.53 -5.91 4.27
C ARG A 131 -2.76 -6.53 4.92
N ASP A 132 -3.64 -5.68 5.43
CA ASP A 132 -4.86 -6.07 6.13
C ASP A 132 -5.76 -6.98 5.29
N GLU A 133 -5.92 -6.68 4.00
CA GLU A 133 -6.73 -7.47 3.04
C GLU A 133 -6.22 -8.91 2.91
N THR A 134 -4.93 -9.08 2.59
CA THR A 134 -4.29 -10.41 2.46
C THR A 134 -4.39 -11.20 3.77
N ARG A 135 -4.18 -10.53 4.90
CA ARG A 135 -4.29 -11.15 6.23
C ARG A 135 -5.71 -11.63 6.50
N ARG A 136 -6.71 -10.76 6.34
CA ARG A 136 -8.13 -11.07 6.59
C ARG A 136 -8.60 -12.26 5.78
N ILE A 137 -8.30 -12.28 4.48
CA ILE A 137 -8.65 -13.39 3.57
C ILE A 137 -8.09 -14.72 4.08
N LEU A 138 -6.81 -14.75 4.44
CA LEU A 138 -6.14 -15.95 4.92
C LEU A 138 -6.72 -16.44 6.25
N GLN A 139 -7.01 -15.51 7.17
CA GLN A 139 -7.63 -15.81 8.46
C GLN A 139 -9.06 -16.32 8.29
N GLN A 140 -9.85 -15.73 7.38
CA GLN A 140 -11.21 -16.17 7.05
C GLN A 140 -11.18 -17.59 6.49
N ALA A 141 -10.39 -17.84 5.45
CA ALA A 141 -10.31 -19.16 4.82
C ALA A 141 -9.89 -20.25 5.82
N LEU A 142 -8.83 -20.00 6.61
CA LEU A 142 -8.35 -20.94 7.62
C LEU A 142 -9.39 -21.18 8.72
N THR A 143 -9.93 -20.10 9.31
CA THR A 143 -10.87 -20.22 10.43
C THR A 143 -12.15 -20.93 9.99
N SER A 144 -12.70 -20.56 8.83
CA SER A 144 -13.91 -21.19 8.30
C SER A 144 -13.71 -22.69 8.07
N ARG A 145 -12.63 -23.11 7.41
CA ARG A 145 -12.38 -24.54 7.13
C ARG A 145 -12.03 -25.33 8.39
N ALA A 146 -11.15 -24.79 9.24
CA ALA A 146 -10.73 -25.48 10.45
C ALA A 146 -11.88 -25.63 11.46
N ALA A 147 -12.75 -24.62 11.59
CA ALA A 147 -13.89 -24.66 12.52
C ALA A 147 -14.99 -25.63 12.07
N THR A 148 -15.23 -25.77 10.77
CA THR A 148 -16.26 -26.69 10.24
C THR A 148 -15.73 -28.08 9.92
N GLY A 149 -14.41 -28.23 9.75
CA GLY A 149 -13.80 -29.43 9.16
C GLY A 149 -14.08 -29.59 7.66
N ASP A 150 -14.62 -28.56 6.99
CA ASP A 150 -14.95 -28.62 5.57
C ASP A 150 -13.75 -28.23 4.69
N PHE A 151 -13.07 -29.27 4.20
CA PHE A 151 -11.99 -29.17 3.21
C PHE A 151 -12.45 -29.57 1.81
N SER A 152 -13.77 -29.56 1.54
CA SER A 152 -14.30 -29.88 0.22
C SER A 152 -13.73 -28.94 -0.85
N GLY A 153 -13.52 -29.52 -2.04
CA GLY A 153 -12.94 -28.84 -3.18
C GLY A 153 -11.41 -28.69 -3.16
N LEU A 154 -10.74 -29.09 -2.08
CA LEU A 154 -9.28 -29.19 -2.00
C LEU A 154 -8.83 -30.61 -2.38
N ALA A 155 -7.74 -30.71 -3.13
CA ALA A 155 -7.08 -31.97 -3.42
C ALA A 155 -6.33 -32.49 -2.17
N PRO A 156 -6.16 -33.81 -2.02
CA PRO A 156 -5.29 -34.37 -0.99
C PRO A 156 -3.88 -33.77 -1.09
N VAL A 157 -3.29 -33.40 0.05
CA VAL A 157 -2.01 -32.67 0.10
C VAL A 157 -0.85 -33.46 -0.55
N ASP A 158 -0.91 -34.78 -0.50
CA ASP A 158 0.08 -35.72 -1.04
C ASP A 158 -0.18 -36.12 -2.51
N SER A 159 -1.34 -35.77 -3.08
CA SER A 159 -1.71 -36.16 -4.44
C SER A 159 -0.96 -35.39 -5.54
N TRP A 160 -0.26 -34.31 -5.19
CA TRP A 160 0.49 -33.48 -6.13
C TRP A 160 1.59 -32.68 -5.43
N ALA A 161 2.57 -32.17 -6.21
CA ALA A 161 3.64 -31.32 -5.70
C ALA A 161 3.71 -30.00 -6.48
N LEU A 162 3.80 -28.88 -5.76
CA LEU A 162 3.96 -27.55 -6.31
C LEU A 162 5.42 -27.09 -6.26
N ILE A 163 6.12 -27.37 -5.16
CA ILE A 163 7.46 -26.83 -4.88
C ILE A 163 8.50 -27.92 -5.20
N PRO A 164 9.21 -27.81 -6.33
CA PRO A 164 10.16 -28.84 -6.75
C PRO A 164 11.38 -28.89 -5.82
N LYS A 165 11.84 -30.10 -5.45
CA LYS A 165 13.04 -30.30 -4.63
C LYS A 165 14.34 -29.82 -5.31
N ASN A 166 14.36 -29.69 -6.65
CA ASN A 166 15.49 -29.27 -7.49
C ASN A 166 15.06 -28.28 -8.59
N ALA A 167 14.49 -27.13 -8.20
CA ALA A 167 13.89 -26.14 -9.11
C ALA A 167 14.80 -25.64 -10.26
N THR A 168 16.12 -25.80 -10.14
CA THR A 168 17.14 -25.26 -11.06
C THR A 168 17.99 -26.33 -11.76
N SER A 169 17.59 -27.60 -11.70
CA SER A 169 18.25 -28.67 -12.48
C SER A 169 18.14 -28.38 -13.98
N ALA A 170 19.28 -28.34 -14.68
CA ALA A 170 19.32 -27.94 -16.10
C ALA A 170 18.51 -28.89 -17.00
N ASP A 171 18.65 -30.20 -16.79
CA ASP A 171 17.94 -31.23 -17.57
C ASP A 171 16.42 -31.16 -17.31
N THR A 172 16.04 -30.98 -16.05
CA THR A 172 14.63 -30.88 -15.64
C THR A 172 13.99 -29.62 -16.20
N LEU A 173 14.69 -28.48 -16.19
CA LEU A 173 14.17 -27.22 -16.69
C LEU A 173 14.06 -27.21 -18.21
N GLY A 174 15.07 -27.75 -18.91
CA GLY A 174 15.08 -27.87 -20.37
C GLY A 174 13.93 -28.72 -20.88
N GLN A 175 13.72 -29.90 -20.29
CA GLN A 175 12.59 -30.77 -20.63
C GLN A 175 11.24 -30.11 -20.32
N LYS A 176 11.10 -29.56 -19.10
CA LYS A 176 9.85 -28.94 -18.66
C LYS A 176 9.46 -27.77 -19.54
N LEU A 177 10.36 -26.84 -19.85
CA LEU A 177 10.03 -25.64 -20.63
C LEU A 177 10.24 -25.83 -22.14
N GLY A 178 10.78 -26.96 -22.61
CA GLY A 178 11.12 -27.14 -24.03
C GLY A 178 12.22 -26.19 -24.49
N LEU A 179 13.20 -25.92 -23.60
CA LEU A 179 14.34 -25.04 -23.86
C LEU A 179 15.59 -25.88 -24.12
N ASP A 180 16.47 -25.39 -24.99
CA ASP A 180 17.76 -26.04 -25.23
C ASP A 180 18.71 -25.89 -24.02
N ALA A 181 19.66 -26.82 -23.90
CA ALA A 181 20.59 -26.87 -22.77
C ALA A 181 21.46 -25.61 -22.65
N VAL A 182 21.76 -24.92 -23.76
CA VAL A 182 22.59 -23.70 -23.75
C VAL A 182 21.82 -22.55 -23.12
N THR A 183 20.55 -22.37 -23.49
CA THR A 183 19.67 -21.36 -22.91
C THR A 183 19.48 -21.58 -21.40
N VAL A 184 19.25 -22.82 -20.98
CA VAL A 184 19.11 -23.17 -19.56
C VAL A 184 20.40 -22.91 -18.77
N LYS A 185 21.56 -23.26 -19.33
CA LYS A 185 22.84 -23.00 -18.68
C LYS A 185 23.08 -21.50 -18.49
N LYS A 186 22.85 -20.69 -19.53
CA LYS A 186 22.96 -19.22 -19.45
C LYS A 186 22.01 -18.63 -18.42
N PHE A 187 20.80 -19.18 -18.29
CA PHE A 187 19.84 -18.77 -17.28
C PHE A 187 20.36 -19.01 -15.86
N ILE A 188 20.85 -20.21 -15.58
CA ILE A 188 21.42 -20.56 -14.26
C ILE A 188 22.63 -19.68 -13.93
N GLU A 189 23.51 -19.45 -14.90
CA GLU A 189 24.68 -18.56 -14.77
C GLU A 189 24.26 -17.12 -14.46
N ALA A 190 23.24 -16.59 -15.16
CA ALA A 190 22.72 -15.24 -14.94
C ALA A 190 22.15 -15.07 -13.51
N LEU A 191 21.54 -16.11 -12.95
CA LEU A 191 21.02 -16.09 -11.57
C LEU A 191 22.12 -16.20 -10.52
N GLY A 192 23.17 -17.00 -10.77
CA GLY A 192 24.25 -17.26 -9.80
C GLY A 192 25.05 -16.00 -9.38
N GLY A 193 25.02 -14.95 -10.19
CA GLY A 193 25.67 -13.66 -9.91
C GLY A 193 24.86 -12.70 -9.03
N ILE A 194 23.58 -12.98 -8.74
CA ILE A 194 22.67 -12.00 -8.12
C ILE A 194 22.82 -12.00 -6.60
N LYS A 195 23.30 -10.88 -6.06
CA LYS A 195 23.50 -10.65 -4.62
C LYS A 195 22.95 -9.29 -4.21
N VAL A 196 22.37 -9.21 -3.02
CA VAL A 196 21.92 -7.95 -2.40
C VAL A 196 22.73 -7.72 -1.13
N SER A 197 23.44 -6.58 -1.08
CA SER A 197 24.21 -6.16 0.09
C SER A 197 23.41 -5.15 0.91
N ARG A 198 23.31 -5.37 2.23
CA ARG A 198 22.72 -4.41 3.16
C ARG A 198 23.62 -4.29 4.39
N GLY A 199 24.47 -3.26 4.40
CA GLY A 199 25.55 -3.12 5.37
C GLY A 199 26.67 -4.15 5.10
N ASP A 200 27.11 -4.84 6.14
CA ASP A 200 28.12 -5.92 6.13
C ASP A 200 27.57 -7.27 5.64
N ARG A 201 26.25 -7.42 5.50
CA ARG A 201 25.60 -8.68 5.13
C ARG A 201 25.31 -8.73 3.63
N THR A 202 25.85 -9.72 2.95
CA THR A 202 25.49 -10.09 1.57
C THR A 202 24.49 -11.23 1.59
N LYS A 203 23.35 -11.06 0.92
CA LYS A 203 22.33 -12.11 0.77
C LYS A 203 22.24 -12.55 -0.68
N GLN A 204 22.15 -13.86 -0.87
CA GLN A 204 21.91 -14.48 -2.17
C GLN A 204 20.41 -14.65 -2.41
N LEU A 205 20.04 -14.73 -3.69
CA LEU A 205 18.71 -15.12 -4.11
C LEU A 205 18.37 -16.52 -3.58
N ALA A 206 17.22 -16.67 -2.93
CA ALA A 206 16.69 -17.98 -2.56
C ALA A 206 15.90 -18.56 -3.75
N TYR A 207 16.42 -19.62 -4.37
CA TYR A 207 15.82 -20.23 -5.57
C TYR A 207 14.39 -20.74 -5.37
N ASP A 208 14.01 -21.12 -4.14
CA ASP A 208 12.64 -21.55 -3.81
C ASP A 208 11.59 -20.44 -4.05
N TYR A 209 12.02 -19.18 -4.16
CA TYR A 209 11.16 -18.05 -4.48
C TYR A 209 10.98 -17.78 -5.99
N LEU A 210 11.66 -18.52 -6.87
CA LEU A 210 11.49 -18.41 -8.31
C LEU A 210 10.19 -19.09 -8.75
N LEU A 211 9.09 -18.38 -8.54
CA LEU A 211 7.73 -18.82 -8.88
C LEU A 211 7.59 -19.36 -10.32
N PRO A 212 8.21 -18.79 -11.37
CA PRO A 212 8.12 -19.33 -12.72
C PRO A 212 8.63 -20.78 -12.86
N LEU A 213 9.43 -21.26 -11.90
CA LEU A 213 10.03 -22.60 -11.95
C LEU A 213 9.21 -23.66 -11.21
N TRP A 214 8.20 -23.26 -10.42
CA TRP A 214 7.34 -24.17 -9.65
C TRP A 214 6.49 -25.07 -10.56
N ASN A 215 5.99 -26.19 -10.04
CA ASN A 215 5.24 -27.21 -10.77
C ASN A 215 3.76 -26.85 -10.96
N TRP A 216 3.48 -25.69 -11.56
CA TRP A 216 2.11 -25.25 -11.84
C TRP A 216 1.33 -26.20 -12.76
N GLU A 217 2.01 -27.01 -13.56
CA GLU A 217 1.39 -28.01 -14.45
C GLU A 217 0.71 -29.15 -13.67
N GLU A 218 1.12 -29.40 -12.43
CA GLU A 218 0.50 -30.40 -11.54
C GLU A 218 -0.65 -29.81 -10.71
N ALA A 219 -0.83 -28.48 -10.70
CA ALA A 219 -1.82 -27.84 -9.85
C ALA A 219 -3.25 -28.28 -10.24
N PRO A 220 -4.01 -28.91 -9.33
CA PRO A 220 -5.28 -29.56 -9.64
C PRO A 220 -6.43 -28.56 -9.88
N TYR A 221 -6.24 -27.32 -9.44
CA TYR A 221 -7.22 -26.23 -9.59
C TYR A 221 -7.00 -25.39 -10.85
N LEU A 222 -5.97 -25.69 -11.65
CA LEU A 222 -5.70 -25.01 -12.92
C LEU A 222 -6.18 -25.85 -14.09
N SER A 223 -6.76 -25.19 -15.10
CA SER A 223 -7.16 -25.86 -16.33
C SER A 223 -5.96 -26.22 -17.20
N GLU A 224 -6.11 -27.22 -18.08
CA GLU A 224 -5.05 -27.58 -19.03
C GLU A 224 -4.64 -26.41 -19.94
N THR A 225 -5.59 -25.56 -20.32
CA THR A 225 -5.30 -24.32 -21.05
C THR A 225 -4.47 -23.36 -20.21
N LYS A 226 -4.80 -23.17 -18.94
CA LYS A 226 -4.04 -22.30 -18.02
C LYS A 226 -2.63 -22.85 -17.78
N LYS A 227 -2.48 -24.16 -17.55
CA LYS A 227 -1.18 -24.83 -17.37
C LYS A 227 -0.26 -24.62 -18.58
N ARG A 228 -0.77 -24.82 -19.79
CA ARG A 228 -0.03 -24.54 -21.04
C ARG A 228 0.40 -23.07 -21.13
N GLN A 229 -0.49 -22.13 -20.80
CA GLN A 229 -0.17 -20.70 -20.81
C GLN A 229 0.89 -20.32 -19.77
N LEU A 230 0.85 -20.93 -18.57
CA LEU A 230 1.88 -20.71 -17.55
C LEU A 230 3.24 -21.29 -17.95
N ARG A 231 3.26 -22.42 -18.67
CA ARG A 231 4.48 -23.00 -19.24
C ARG A 231 5.13 -22.03 -20.24
N GLU A 232 4.35 -21.49 -21.17
CA GLU A 232 4.82 -20.48 -22.13
C GLU A 232 5.28 -19.19 -21.44
N LEU A 233 4.50 -18.70 -20.47
CA LEU A 233 4.86 -17.53 -19.67
C LEU A 233 6.20 -17.72 -18.93
N SER A 234 6.43 -18.93 -18.41
CA SER A 234 7.67 -19.30 -17.71
C SER A 234 8.85 -19.48 -18.67
N ARG A 235 8.60 -20.01 -19.88
CA ARG A 235 9.59 -20.01 -20.98
C ARG A 235 10.04 -18.60 -21.33
N SER A 236 9.10 -17.68 -21.59
CA SER A 236 9.41 -16.28 -21.91
C SER A 236 10.12 -15.56 -20.77
N PHE A 237 9.83 -15.90 -19.51
CA PHE A 237 10.58 -15.39 -18.36
C PHE A 237 12.05 -15.83 -18.41
N VAL A 238 12.32 -17.12 -18.65
CA VAL A 238 13.69 -17.65 -18.75
C VAL A 238 14.46 -16.99 -19.89
N GLU A 239 13.85 -16.89 -21.07
CA GLU A 239 14.45 -16.22 -22.24
C GLU A 239 14.73 -14.73 -21.97
N SER A 240 13.83 -14.05 -21.26
CA SER A 240 14.00 -12.65 -20.86
C SER A 240 15.16 -12.47 -19.88
N VAL A 241 15.31 -13.38 -18.91
CA VAL A 241 16.44 -13.37 -17.98
C VAL A 241 17.76 -13.55 -18.74
N VAL A 242 17.82 -14.50 -19.69
CA VAL A 242 19.01 -14.73 -20.52
C VAL A 242 19.34 -13.52 -21.40
N LYS A 243 18.33 -12.93 -22.05
CA LYS A 243 18.50 -11.79 -22.97
C LYS A 243 19.03 -10.54 -22.26
N ASN A 244 18.68 -10.34 -20.99
CA ASN A 244 19.02 -9.14 -20.23
C ASN A 244 20.21 -9.33 -19.27
N ALA A 245 20.95 -10.44 -19.39
CA ALA A 245 22.15 -10.67 -18.58
C ALA A 245 23.31 -9.75 -19.01
N PRO A 246 24.14 -9.23 -18.07
CA PRO A 246 24.09 -9.43 -16.61
C PRO A 246 22.94 -8.68 -15.95
N LEU A 247 22.23 -9.36 -15.04
CA LEU A 247 21.03 -8.82 -14.38
C LEU A 247 21.34 -8.12 -13.06
N THR A 248 20.65 -7.02 -12.80
CA THR A 248 20.56 -6.44 -11.46
C THR A 248 19.50 -7.15 -10.63
N PRO A 249 19.60 -7.16 -9.28
CA PRO A 249 18.54 -7.71 -8.42
C PRO A 249 17.17 -7.09 -8.70
N SER A 250 17.11 -5.77 -8.94
CA SER A 250 15.87 -5.06 -9.25
C SER A 250 15.28 -5.51 -10.59
N ALA A 251 16.09 -5.76 -11.62
CA ALA A 251 15.59 -6.24 -12.91
C ALA A 251 14.93 -7.63 -12.77
N LEU A 252 15.53 -8.53 -11.99
CA LEU A 252 14.93 -9.84 -11.71
C LEU A 252 13.62 -9.71 -10.91
N GLN A 253 13.58 -8.82 -9.90
CA GLN A 253 12.36 -8.56 -9.14
C GLN A 253 11.22 -8.06 -10.03
N ASP A 254 11.52 -7.16 -10.96
CA ASP A 254 10.56 -6.60 -11.90
C ASP A 254 10.02 -7.68 -12.83
N MET A 255 10.90 -8.54 -13.37
CA MET A 255 10.50 -9.67 -14.21
C MET A 255 9.62 -10.68 -13.47
N GLN A 256 9.96 -11.02 -12.22
CA GLN A 256 9.13 -11.92 -11.39
C GLN A 256 7.78 -11.28 -11.05
N GLN A 257 7.77 -9.99 -10.73
CA GLN A 257 6.53 -9.26 -10.46
C GLN A 257 5.62 -9.25 -11.69
N ASP A 258 6.18 -8.99 -12.87
CA ASP A 258 5.42 -8.98 -14.11
C ASP A 258 4.90 -10.38 -14.47
N TRP A 259 5.68 -11.43 -14.23
CA TRP A 259 5.22 -12.82 -14.36
C TRP A 259 4.03 -13.10 -13.42
N VAL A 260 4.12 -12.73 -12.13
CA VAL A 260 3.03 -12.93 -11.16
C VAL A 260 1.76 -12.21 -11.62
N LYS A 261 1.87 -10.95 -12.04
CA LYS A 261 0.73 -10.15 -12.52
C LYS A 261 0.11 -10.72 -13.80
N ALA A 262 0.93 -11.19 -14.74
CA ALA A 262 0.47 -11.80 -15.99
C ALA A 262 -0.19 -13.17 -15.75
N SER A 263 0.37 -13.97 -14.84
CA SER A 263 -0.12 -15.31 -14.51
C SER A 263 -1.53 -15.31 -13.91
N ASN A 264 -1.91 -14.24 -13.21
CA ASN A 264 -3.13 -14.14 -12.41
C ASN A 264 -3.34 -15.26 -11.35
N LEU A 265 -2.28 -15.95 -10.95
CA LEU A 265 -2.36 -17.06 -9.99
C LEU A 265 -2.85 -16.65 -8.60
N GLU A 266 -2.78 -15.37 -8.25
CA GLU A 266 -3.33 -14.85 -6.99
C GLU A 266 -4.83 -15.15 -6.87
N ASP A 267 -5.59 -14.89 -7.93
CA ASP A 267 -7.04 -15.12 -7.96
C ASP A 267 -7.36 -16.63 -7.97
N ASP A 268 -6.57 -17.41 -8.72
CA ASP A 268 -6.74 -18.88 -8.82
C ASP A 268 -6.54 -19.56 -7.45
N VAL A 269 -5.46 -19.20 -6.74
CA VAL A 269 -5.15 -19.74 -5.41
C VAL A 269 -6.16 -19.26 -4.37
N PHE A 270 -6.60 -18.00 -4.44
CA PHE A 270 -7.65 -17.49 -3.55
C PHE A 270 -8.96 -18.27 -3.73
N ASN A 271 -9.41 -18.46 -4.97
CA ASN A 271 -10.62 -19.22 -5.27
C ASN A 271 -10.51 -20.68 -4.84
N TYR A 272 -9.33 -21.29 -4.97
CA TYR A 272 -9.08 -22.64 -4.49
C TYR A 272 -9.19 -22.75 -2.95
N MET A 273 -8.67 -21.76 -2.23
CA MET A 273 -8.78 -21.71 -0.76
C MET A 273 -10.21 -21.46 -0.26
N LYS A 274 -11.07 -20.83 -1.04
CA LYS A 274 -12.43 -20.43 -0.61
C LYS A 274 -13.30 -21.68 -0.38
N PRO A 275 -13.98 -21.83 0.77
CA PRO A 275 -14.96 -22.90 0.97
C PRO A 275 -16.01 -22.89 -0.14
N LYS A 276 -16.38 -24.07 -0.64
CA LYS A 276 -17.43 -24.18 -1.66
C LYS A 276 -18.78 -24.27 -0.96
N PRO A 277 -19.82 -23.53 -1.41
CA PRO A 277 -21.14 -23.66 -0.83
C PRO A 277 -21.67 -25.09 -1.00
N PRO A 278 -22.55 -25.56 -0.10
CA PRO A 278 -23.14 -26.89 -0.21
C PRO A 278 -23.84 -27.09 -1.56
N LEU A 279 -23.80 -28.32 -2.08
CA LEU A 279 -24.35 -28.73 -3.37
C LEU A 279 -25.88 -28.64 -3.37
N VAL A 280 -26.44 -27.44 -3.47
CA VAL A 280 -27.81 -27.24 -3.93
C VAL A 280 -27.77 -27.23 -5.44
N SER A 281 -28.63 -28.03 -6.10
CA SER A 281 -28.65 -28.07 -7.55
C SER A 281 -28.94 -26.68 -8.12
N THR A 282 -28.22 -26.29 -9.17
CA THR A 282 -28.43 -25.02 -9.89
C THR A 282 -29.88 -24.92 -10.38
N GLU A 283 -30.48 -26.03 -10.79
CA GLU A 283 -31.88 -26.11 -11.20
C GLU A 283 -32.85 -25.71 -10.05
N THR A 284 -32.63 -26.24 -8.84
CA THR A 284 -33.46 -25.90 -7.68
C THR A 284 -33.33 -24.43 -7.30
N LEU A 285 -32.10 -23.90 -7.29
CA LEU A 285 -31.84 -22.49 -6.95
C LEU A 285 -32.48 -21.52 -7.94
N MET A 286 -32.45 -21.86 -9.23
CA MET A 286 -32.92 -20.98 -10.29
C MET A 286 -34.45 -20.92 -10.41
N ARG A 287 -35.16 -21.93 -9.90
CA ARG A 287 -36.63 -21.97 -9.94
C ARG A 287 -37.25 -21.03 -8.92
N TYR A 288 -38.27 -20.30 -9.36
CA TYR A 288 -39.12 -19.52 -8.46
C TYR A 288 -40.43 -20.28 -8.18
N PRO A 289 -40.84 -20.44 -6.91
CA PRO A 289 -42.08 -21.13 -6.57
C PRO A 289 -43.30 -20.27 -6.96
N VAL A 290 -43.95 -20.62 -8.07
CA VAL A 290 -45.22 -20.00 -8.50
C VAL A 290 -46.37 -20.65 -7.73
N VAL A 291 -47.25 -19.84 -7.15
CA VAL A 291 -48.46 -20.33 -6.49
C VAL A 291 -49.41 -20.88 -7.55
N ASP A 292 -49.82 -22.14 -7.39
CA ASP A 292 -50.78 -22.78 -8.28
C ASP A 292 -52.19 -22.19 -8.04
N LYS A 293 -52.59 -21.28 -8.93
CA LYS A 293 -53.92 -20.68 -8.95
C LYS A 293 -54.41 -20.56 -10.40
N PRO A 294 -55.72 -20.66 -10.65
CA PRO A 294 -56.27 -20.55 -12.00
C PRO A 294 -55.82 -19.25 -12.69
N GLY A 295 -55.24 -19.38 -13.89
CA GLY A 295 -54.76 -18.26 -14.69
C GLY A 295 -53.40 -17.67 -14.28
N ALA A 296 -52.68 -18.30 -13.34
CA ALA A 296 -51.30 -17.90 -13.05
C ALA A 296 -50.37 -18.19 -14.24
N VAL A 297 -49.51 -17.23 -14.55
CA VAL A 297 -48.44 -17.37 -15.53
C VAL A 297 -47.25 -18.07 -14.87
N ASP A 298 -46.81 -19.21 -15.41
CA ASP A 298 -45.57 -19.84 -14.96
C ASP A 298 -44.36 -19.02 -15.43
N VAL A 299 -43.79 -18.23 -14.52
CA VAL A 299 -42.61 -17.41 -14.82
C VAL A 299 -41.34 -18.23 -15.06
N ASN A 300 -41.32 -19.51 -14.68
CA ASN A 300 -40.21 -20.40 -15.00
C ASN A 300 -40.24 -20.87 -16.46
N ALA A 301 -41.35 -20.67 -17.17
CA ALA A 301 -41.51 -20.94 -18.59
C ALA A 301 -41.23 -19.71 -19.48
N ILE A 302 -41.00 -18.53 -18.90
CA ILE A 302 -40.63 -17.33 -19.67
C ILE A 302 -39.18 -17.46 -20.13
N ASP A 303 -38.96 -17.25 -21.43
CA ASP A 303 -37.62 -17.28 -22.03
C ASP A 303 -36.75 -16.14 -21.51
N LEU A 304 -35.54 -16.51 -21.09
CA LEU A 304 -34.52 -15.57 -20.60
C LEU A 304 -33.25 -15.74 -21.43
N GLY A 305 -32.59 -14.62 -21.73
CA GLY A 305 -31.24 -14.60 -22.30
C GLY A 305 -30.26 -14.08 -21.25
N LEU A 306 -29.17 -14.80 -21.03
CA LEU A 306 -28.09 -14.40 -20.13
C LEU A 306 -26.79 -14.21 -20.92
N GLU A 307 -26.00 -13.22 -20.51
CA GLU A 307 -24.62 -13.06 -20.96
C GLU A 307 -23.66 -13.45 -19.84
N TYR A 308 -22.78 -14.39 -20.14
CA TYR A 308 -21.68 -14.79 -19.27
C TYR A 308 -20.39 -14.18 -19.78
N THR A 309 -19.50 -13.78 -18.89
CA THR A 309 -18.19 -13.24 -19.23
C THR A 309 -17.10 -14.02 -18.51
N GLY A 310 -16.05 -14.39 -19.22
CA GLY A 310 -14.80 -14.91 -18.65
C GLY A 310 -13.59 -14.22 -19.26
N ARG A 311 -12.70 -13.69 -18.42
CA ARG A 311 -11.38 -13.18 -18.86
C ARG A 311 -10.51 -14.34 -19.34
N PHE A 312 -9.58 -14.04 -20.23
CA PHE A 312 -8.57 -15.01 -20.64
C PHE A 312 -7.72 -15.48 -19.45
N PRO A 313 -7.16 -16.70 -19.52
CA PRO A 313 -6.41 -17.32 -18.42
C PRO A 313 -5.24 -16.48 -17.91
N THR A 314 -4.61 -15.68 -18.77
CA THR A 314 -3.50 -14.78 -18.42
C THR A 314 -3.84 -13.33 -18.73
N LYS A 315 -3.33 -12.41 -17.91
CA LYS A 315 -3.50 -10.97 -18.10
C LYS A 315 -2.40 -10.44 -19.03
N PRO A 316 -2.74 -9.58 -20.01
CA PRO A 316 -1.73 -8.94 -20.84
C PRO A 316 -0.85 -8.01 -19.98
N ARG A 317 0.47 -8.10 -20.13
CA ARG A 317 1.42 -7.14 -19.61
C ARG A 317 1.95 -6.26 -20.74
N SER A 318 1.31 -5.10 -20.88
CA SER A 318 1.66 -4.11 -21.90
C SER A 318 2.84 -3.23 -21.47
N LEU A 319 3.84 -3.11 -22.34
CA LEU A 319 4.71 -1.94 -22.38
C LEU A 319 3.92 -0.82 -23.04
N MET A 320 3.53 0.15 -22.23
CA MET A 320 2.89 1.35 -22.74
C MET A 320 3.99 2.30 -23.22
N SER A 321 3.75 3.01 -24.32
CA SER A 321 4.60 4.10 -24.76
C SER A 321 4.68 5.15 -23.67
N ASP A 322 5.87 5.72 -23.50
CA ASP A 322 6.08 6.78 -22.52
C ASP A 322 5.20 8.00 -22.80
N ALA A 323 5.01 8.31 -24.09
CA ALA A 323 4.09 9.31 -24.61
C ALA A 323 2.82 8.68 -25.19
N PRO A 324 1.66 9.34 -25.18
CA PRO A 324 0.49 8.93 -25.94
C PRO A 324 0.80 8.70 -27.44
N ILE A 325 0.02 7.84 -28.10
CA ILE A 325 0.01 7.68 -29.56
C ILE A 325 -1.27 8.33 -30.12
N GLY A 326 -1.42 8.41 -31.45
CA GLY A 326 -2.45 9.18 -32.19
C GLY A 326 -3.94 9.01 -31.84
N ASN A 327 -4.30 8.35 -30.75
CA ASN A 327 -5.62 8.37 -30.11
C ASN A 327 -5.64 9.10 -28.73
N GLY A 328 -4.54 9.73 -28.32
CA GLY A 328 -4.42 10.43 -27.04
C GLY A 328 -4.32 9.51 -25.82
N ARG A 329 -4.06 8.22 -25.99
CA ARG A 329 -3.73 7.32 -24.88
C ARG A 329 -2.31 6.83 -25.06
N ARG A 330 -1.64 6.47 -23.96
CA ARG A 330 -0.40 5.70 -24.06
C ARG A 330 -0.68 4.48 -24.92
N GLY A 331 -0.03 4.45 -26.08
CA GLY A 331 -0.09 3.34 -27.01
C GLY A 331 0.59 2.15 -26.40
N TRP A 332 0.17 0.97 -26.74
CA TRP A 332 0.87 -0.21 -26.29
C TRP A 332 1.95 -0.51 -27.34
N ILE A 333 3.22 -0.32 -26.98
CA ILE A 333 4.37 -0.46 -27.89
C ILE A 333 4.91 -1.89 -27.99
N GLY A 334 4.54 -2.77 -27.08
CA GLY A 334 4.88 -4.20 -27.13
C GLY A 334 4.44 -4.94 -25.87
N GLY A 335 4.07 -6.21 -25.96
CA GLY A 335 3.76 -7.03 -24.79
C GLY A 335 5.05 -7.60 -24.18
N LEU A 336 5.25 -7.45 -22.87
CA LEU A 336 6.23 -8.28 -22.16
C LEU A 336 5.72 -9.73 -22.08
N TYR A 337 4.42 -9.86 -21.79
CA TYR A 337 3.70 -11.11 -21.71
C TYR A 337 2.30 -10.90 -22.26
N ASP A 338 1.98 -11.47 -23.42
CA ASP A 338 0.63 -11.42 -23.99
C ASP A 338 0.34 -12.66 -24.82
N MET A 339 -0.93 -13.07 -24.81
CA MET A 339 -1.42 -14.05 -25.78
C MET A 339 -1.44 -13.41 -27.16
N THR A 340 -1.17 -14.18 -28.20
CA THR A 340 -1.38 -13.78 -29.58
C THR A 340 -2.87 -13.73 -29.91
N GLY A 341 -3.25 -13.03 -30.99
CA GLY A 341 -4.62 -13.08 -31.51
C GLY A 341 -5.07 -14.50 -31.85
N ALA A 342 -4.18 -15.30 -32.44
CA ALA A 342 -4.45 -16.69 -32.79
C ALA A 342 -4.75 -17.56 -31.55
N GLU A 343 -4.00 -17.39 -30.46
CA GLU A 343 -4.27 -18.12 -29.21
C GLU A 343 -5.63 -17.76 -28.61
N ARG A 344 -6.01 -16.48 -28.64
CA ARG A 344 -7.33 -16.04 -28.17
C ARG A 344 -8.45 -16.63 -29.01
N LEU A 345 -8.33 -16.58 -30.33
CA LEU A 345 -9.29 -17.18 -31.26
C LEU A 345 -9.42 -18.68 -31.03
N SER A 346 -8.31 -19.38 -30.78
CA SER A 346 -8.31 -20.81 -30.45
C SER A 346 -9.04 -21.11 -29.14
N ILE A 347 -8.84 -20.30 -28.09
CA ILE A 347 -9.58 -20.45 -26.84
C ILE A 347 -11.09 -20.28 -27.07
N MET A 348 -11.49 -19.30 -27.87
CA MET A 348 -12.91 -19.08 -28.18
C MET A 348 -13.52 -20.21 -28.98
N GLU A 349 -12.82 -20.70 -30.00
CA GLU A 349 -13.27 -21.84 -30.80
C GLU A 349 -13.41 -23.08 -29.92
N ASN A 350 -12.43 -23.36 -29.07
CA ASN A 350 -12.49 -24.48 -28.12
C ASN A 350 -13.61 -24.31 -27.09
N THR A 351 -13.88 -23.08 -26.64
CA THR A 351 -15.02 -22.76 -25.76
C THR A 351 -16.34 -23.10 -26.45
N ALA A 352 -16.53 -22.67 -27.70
CA ALA A 352 -17.72 -23.01 -28.48
C ALA A 352 -17.84 -24.52 -28.73
N ARG A 353 -16.72 -25.20 -28.98
CA ARG A 353 -16.66 -26.65 -29.19
C ARG A 353 -17.06 -27.44 -27.96
N ASP A 354 -16.48 -27.09 -26.82
CA ASP A 354 -16.77 -27.76 -25.55
C ASP A 354 -18.22 -27.50 -25.12
N LEU A 355 -18.74 -26.30 -25.39
CA LEU A 355 -20.13 -25.98 -25.15
C LEU A 355 -21.06 -26.82 -26.04
N ALA A 356 -20.79 -26.92 -27.34
CA ALA A 356 -21.54 -27.78 -28.27
C ALA A 356 -21.52 -29.26 -27.81
N GLN A 357 -20.36 -29.77 -27.40
CA GLN A 357 -20.22 -31.13 -26.86
C GLN A 357 -21.04 -31.32 -25.58
N SER A 358 -21.08 -30.33 -24.68
CA SER A 358 -21.88 -30.39 -23.45
C SER A 358 -23.40 -30.47 -23.69
N PHE A 359 -23.86 -29.99 -24.85
CA PHE A 359 -25.23 -30.14 -25.35
C PHE A 359 -25.46 -31.43 -26.15
N GLY A 360 -24.42 -32.26 -26.33
CA GLY A 360 -24.49 -33.50 -27.11
C GLY A 360 -24.39 -33.30 -28.62
N ALA A 361 -23.98 -32.13 -29.10
CA ALA A 361 -23.74 -31.87 -30.51
C ALA A 361 -22.36 -32.35 -30.97
N ALA A 362 -22.23 -32.67 -32.27
CA ALA A 362 -20.95 -33.00 -32.88
C ALA A 362 -20.04 -31.75 -32.93
N PRO A 363 -18.72 -31.86 -32.72
CA PRO A 363 -17.78 -30.73 -32.77
C PRO A 363 -17.79 -29.93 -34.08
N SER A 364 -18.22 -30.55 -35.18
CA SER A 364 -18.37 -29.93 -36.51
C SER A 364 -19.58 -29.00 -36.64
N SER A 365 -20.44 -28.90 -35.62
CA SER A 365 -21.61 -28.01 -35.64
C SER A 365 -21.28 -26.54 -35.34
N ILE A 366 -20.00 -26.20 -35.17
CA ILE A 366 -19.55 -24.83 -34.90
C ILE A 366 -19.43 -24.08 -36.22
N THR A 367 -20.04 -22.91 -36.28
CA THR A 367 -19.86 -21.98 -37.39
C THR A 367 -19.14 -20.74 -36.90
N SER A 368 -18.20 -20.21 -37.68
CA SER A 368 -17.62 -18.87 -37.48
C SER A 368 -18.34 -17.86 -38.35
N GLU A 369 -18.75 -16.71 -37.80
CA GLU A 369 -19.15 -15.55 -38.61
C GLU A 369 -18.19 -14.39 -38.34
N VAL A 370 -17.86 -13.63 -39.39
CA VAL A 370 -17.13 -12.38 -39.26
C VAL A 370 -18.14 -11.32 -38.79
N GLY A 371 -18.01 -10.86 -37.55
CA GLY A 371 -18.85 -9.79 -36.99
C GLY A 371 -19.56 -10.14 -35.67
N GLY A 372 -18.80 -10.28 -34.59
CA GLY A 372 -19.30 -10.14 -33.21
C GLY A 372 -19.67 -8.68 -32.88
N HIS A 373 -20.31 -8.46 -31.72
CA HIS A 373 -20.91 -7.19 -31.29
C HIS A 373 -20.20 -5.92 -31.81
N GLY A 374 -20.89 -5.17 -32.70
CA GLY A 374 -20.87 -3.70 -32.86
C GLY A 374 -19.55 -2.95 -33.06
N HIS A 375 -18.40 -3.64 -33.03
CA HIS A 375 -17.06 -3.05 -33.00
C HIS A 375 -16.21 -3.51 -34.18
N GLY A 376 -16.75 -4.29 -35.11
CA GLY A 376 -16.18 -4.52 -36.44
C GLY A 376 -15.06 -5.55 -36.55
N LEU A 377 -14.59 -6.18 -35.46
CA LEU A 377 -13.44 -7.10 -35.53
C LEU A 377 -13.47 -8.29 -34.53
N GLY A 378 -14.57 -8.54 -33.81
CA GLY A 378 -14.67 -9.70 -32.92
C GLY A 378 -15.04 -10.95 -33.72
N ALA A 379 -14.21 -11.99 -33.72
CA ALA A 379 -14.66 -13.30 -34.18
C ALA A 379 -15.82 -13.76 -33.29
N ALA A 380 -16.84 -14.38 -33.88
CA ALA A 380 -17.89 -15.04 -33.13
C ALA A 380 -17.97 -16.49 -33.60
N TYR A 381 -17.94 -17.41 -32.66
CA TYR A 381 -18.23 -18.82 -32.88
C TYR A 381 -19.61 -19.13 -32.33
N PHE A 382 -20.33 -20.03 -32.99
CA PHE A 382 -21.66 -20.41 -32.56
C PHE A 382 -21.74 -21.89 -32.26
N ALA A 383 -22.25 -22.22 -31.07
CA ALA A 383 -22.62 -23.57 -30.70
C ALA A 383 -24.14 -23.72 -30.84
N ARG A 384 -24.60 -24.80 -31.48
CA ARG A 384 -26.02 -25.13 -31.55
C ARG A 384 -26.34 -26.20 -30.52
N ASP A 385 -27.35 -25.95 -29.71
CA ASP A 385 -27.96 -26.97 -28.88
C ASP A 385 -28.97 -27.77 -29.73
N PRO A 386 -28.78 -29.09 -29.95
CA PRO A 386 -29.68 -29.90 -30.75
C PRO A 386 -31.09 -30.03 -30.15
N ALA A 387 -31.22 -29.94 -28.83
CA ALA A 387 -32.51 -30.14 -28.14
C ALA A 387 -33.45 -28.93 -28.33
N THR A 388 -32.90 -27.72 -28.26
CA THR A 388 -33.68 -26.47 -28.41
C THR A 388 -33.55 -25.84 -29.80
N ASN A 389 -32.60 -26.32 -30.63
CA ASN A 389 -32.11 -25.65 -31.83
C ASN A 389 -31.59 -24.22 -31.55
N GLY A 390 -31.26 -23.91 -30.28
CA GLY A 390 -30.80 -22.61 -29.83
C GLY A 390 -29.37 -22.30 -30.31
N LYS A 391 -29.16 -21.09 -30.86
CA LYS A 391 -27.84 -20.60 -31.30
C LYS A 391 -27.16 -19.88 -30.13
N TRP A 392 -26.21 -20.54 -29.48
CA TRP A 392 -25.34 -19.95 -28.46
C TRP A 392 -24.16 -19.25 -29.13
N ARG A 393 -23.88 -18.01 -28.75
CA ARG A 393 -22.78 -17.22 -29.33
C ARG A 393 -21.62 -17.13 -28.35
N VAL A 394 -20.40 -17.40 -28.82
CA VAL A 394 -19.14 -17.19 -28.11
C VAL A 394 -18.36 -16.11 -28.84
N GLU A 395 -18.18 -14.95 -28.23
CA GLU A 395 -17.57 -13.78 -28.88
C GLU A 395 -16.44 -13.17 -28.05
N TRP A 396 -15.53 -12.47 -28.74
CA TRP A 396 -14.46 -11.70 -28.12
C TRP A 396 -14.91 -10.26 -27.94
N ASP A 397 -15.02 -9.82 -26.70
CA ASP A 397 -15.41 -8.44 -26.38
C ASP A 397 -14.41 -7.75 -25.44
N GLY A 398 -14.58 -6.45 -25.20
CA GLY A 398 -13.71 -5.64 -24.35
C GLY A 398 -12.31 -5.43 -24.92
N VAL A 399 -12.16 -5.62 -26.23
CA VAL A 399 -10.87 -5.65 -26.92
C VAL A 399 -10.24 -4.26 -26.99
N THR A 400 -8.98 -4.18 -26.59
CA THR A 400 -8.17 -2.97 -26.79
C THR A 400 -7.57 -2.97 -28.18
N ARG A 401 -7.50 -1.79 -28.79
CA ARG A 401 -7.06 -1.59 -30.17
C ARG A 401 -6.41 -0.22 -30.35
N GLU A 402 -5.52 -0.16 -31.33
CA GLU A 402 -4.95 1.07 -31.85
C GLU A 402 -5.59 1.39 -33.20
N TYR A 403 -5.55 2.66 -33.53
CA TYR A 403 -6.05 3.17 -34.78
C TYR A 403 -4.93 3.95 -35.46
N ASP A 404 -4.87 3.85 -36.78
CA ASP A 404 -4.01 4.70 -37.58
C ASP A 404 -4.52 6.15 -37.62
N LEU A 405 -3.79 7.00 -38.34
CA LEU A 405 -4.14 8.42 -38.51
C LEU A 405 -5.44 8.63 -39.32
N GLU A 406 -5.93 7.60 -40.01
CA GLU A 406 -7.20 7.61 -40.74
C GLU A 406 -8.36 7.03 -39.91
N ASN A 407 -8.14 6.77 -38.61
CA ASN A 407 -9.08 6.08 -37.71
C ASN A 407 -9.45 4.65 -38.11
N LYS A 408 -8.62 3.98 -38.92
CA LYS A 408 -8.78 2.55 -39.18
C LYS A 408 -8.06 1.76 -38.10
N VAL A 409 -8.68 0.67 -37.66
CA VAL A 409 -8.08 -0.22 -36.66
C VAL A 409 -6.80 -0.81 -37.24
N VAL A 410 -5.70 -0.73 -36.49
CA VAL A 410 -4.44 -1.42 -36.83
C VAL A 410 -4.63 -2.91 -36.50
N PRO A 411 -4.68 -3.83 -37.48
CA PRO A 411 -5.07 -5.22 -37.22
C PRO A 411 -4.21 -5.94 -36.18
N GLU A 412 -2.90 -5.67 -36.14
CA GLU A 412 -1.97 -6.30 -35.18
C GLU A 412 -2.09 -5.73 -33.76
N SER A 413 -2.87 -4.66 -33.57
CA SER A 413 -3.03 -3.97 -32.29
C SER A 413 -4.16 -4.52 -31.42
N ILE A 414 -4.85 -5.56 -31.87
CA ILE A 414 -6.02 -6.16 -31.20
C ILE A 414 -5.55 -7.08 -30.08
N ARG A 415 -6.04 -6.84 -28.86
CA ARG A 415 -5.47 -7.45 -27.64
C ARG A 415 -6.34 -7.29 -26.40
N GLY A 416 -6.04 -8.08 -25.36
CA GLY A 416 -6.81 -8.08 -24.12
C GLY A 416 -8.25 -8.58 -24.30
N GLY A 417 -9.18 -7.98 -23.57
CA GLY A 417 -10.61 -8.34 -23.62
C GLY A 417 -10.97 -9.59 -22.83
N HIS A 418 -12.15 -10.11 -23.12
CA HIS A 418 -12.78 -11.25 -22.45
C HIS A 418 -13.63 -12.04 -23.44
N VAL A 419 -13.91 -13.30 -23.10
CA VAL A 419 -14.84 -14.15 -23.84
C VAL A 419 -16.24 -13.92 -23.28
N GLU A 420 -17.19 -13.57 -24.13
CA GLU A 420 -18.61 -13.53 -23.79
C GLU A 420 -19.32 -14.76 -24.37
N VAL A 421 -20.12 -15.41 -23.54
CA VAL A 421 -21.04 -16.47 -23.96
C VAL A 421 -22.46 -15.94 -23.80
N VAL A 422 -23.14 -15.76 -24.92
CA VAL A 422 -24.51 -15.23 -24.97
C VAL A 422 -25.46 -16.38 -25.24
N THR A 423 -26.39 -16.61 -24.31
CA THR A 423 -27.39 -17.66 -24.49
C THR A 423 -28.40 -17.26 -25.57
N PRO A 424 -28.98 -18.22 -26.29
CA PRO A 424 -30.22 -17.96 -27.00
C PRO A 424 -31.30 -17.62 -25.96
N LYS A 425 -32.33 -16.88 -26.40
CA LYS A 425 -33.53 -16.69 -25.59
C LYS A 425 -34.31 -18.00 -25.59
N THR A 426 -34.25 -18.71 -24.47
CA THR A 426 -34.89 -20.01 -24.30
C THR A 426 -35.26 -20.19 -22.82
N LYS A 427 -36.00 -21.25 -22.53
CA LYS A 427 -36.22 -21.71 -21.15
C LYS A 427 -34.91 -22.25 -20.58
N LEU A 428 -34.12 -21.35 -19.99
CA LEU A 428 -32.86 -21.68 -19.35
C LEU A 428 -33.08 -22.72 -18.24
N THR A 429 -32.28 -23.78 -18.26
CA THR A 429 -32.20 -24.83 -17.22
C THR A 429 -30.92 -24.67 -16.40
N GLY A 430 -30.90 -25.23 -15.18
CA GLY A 430 -29.71 -25.25 -14.34
C GLY A 430 -28.54 -25.99 -15.00
N ARG A 431 -28.85 -27.00 -15.83
CA ARG A 431 -27.85 -27.71 -16.64
C ARG A 431 -27.18 -26.79 -17.65
N ASP A 432 -27.93 -25.90 -18.30
CA ASP A 432 -27.37 -24.96 -19.28
C ASP A 432 -26.38 -24.00 -18.61
N VAL A 433 -26.75 -23.50 -17.43
CA VAL A 433 -25.89 -22.64 -16.61
C VAL A 433 -24.63 -23.40 -16.20
N ASP A 434 -24.76 -24.62 -15.68
CA ASP A 434 -23.63 -25.45 -15.25
C ASP A 434 -22.69 -25.79 -16.41
N ASN A 435 -23.23 -26.08 -17.60
CA ASN A 435 -22.44 -26.33 -18.80
C ASN A 435 -21.52 -25.15 -19.13
N VAL A 436 -22.01 -23.90 -19.07
CA VAL A 436 -21.19 -22.71 -19.35
C VAL A 436 -20.02 -22.60 -18.35
N PHE A 437 -20.29 -22.74 -17.05
CA PHE A 437 -19.22 -22.62 -16.05
C PHE A 437 -18.24 -23.81 -16.06
N ASN A 438 -18.70 -25.01 -16.42
CA ASN A 438 -17.83 -26.16 -16.64
C ASN A 438 -16.90 -25.93 -17.83
N VAL A 439 -17.41 -25.34 -18.92
CA VAL A 439 -16.60 -24.96 -20.08
C VAL A 439 -15.61 -23.85 -19.72
N PHE A 440 -16.04 -22.83 -18.96
CA PHE A 440 -15.14 -21.79 -18.46
C PHE A 440 -14.01 -22.36 -17.63
N ALA A 441 -14.32 -23.24 -16.67
CA ALA A 441 -13.32 -23.92 -15.86
C ALA A 441 -12.38 -24.77 -16.74
N LYS A 442 -12.91 -25.54 -17.70
CA LYS A 442 -12.11 -26.35 -18.64
C LYS A 442 -11.17 -25.51 -19.49
N GLN A 443 -11.60 -24.32 -19.92
CA GLN A 443 -10.78 -23.41 -20.74
C GLN A 443 -9.93 -22.42 -19.93
N GLY A 444 -10.06 -22.42 -18.59
CA GLY A 444 -9.37 -21.46 -17.72
C GLY A 444 -9.86 -20.03 -17.87
N LEU A 445 -11.10 -19.85 -18.34
CA LEU A 445 -11.74 -18.55 -18.41
C LEU A 445 -12.17 -18.13 -17.00
N VAL A 446 -11.82 -16.91 -16.61
CA VAL A 446 -12.02 -16.41 -15.24
C VAL A 446 -13.12 -15.36 -15.23
N PRO A 447 -14.33 -15.68 -14.70
CA PRO A 447 -15.37 -14.68 -14.49
C PRO A 447 -14.92 -13.56 -13.55
N ASP A 448 -15.35 -12.34 -13.82
CA ASP A 448 -15.03 -11.18 -12.98
C ASP A 448 -16.18 -10.16 -12.96
N THR A 449 -16.48 -9.64 -11.78
CA THR A 449 -17.51 -8.61 -11.57
C THR A 449 -17.13 -7.28 -12.22
N ALA A 450 -15.83 -7.01 -12.42
CA ALA A 450 -15.36 -5.77 -13.04
C ALA A 450 -15.19 -5.84 -14.57
N SER A 451 -15.34 -7.01 -15.21
CA SER A 451 -15.15 -7.19 -16.67
C SER A 451 -16.39 -7.69 -17.42
N GLY A 452 -16.51 -7.30 -18.69
CA GLY A 452 -17.66 -7.57 -19.59
C GLY A 452 -19.00 -7.08 -19.09
N GLY A 453 -20.08 -7.24 -19.86
CA GLY A 453 -21.44 -6.93 -19.42
C GLY A 453 -22.17 -8.20 -19.01
N GLY A 454 -22.73 -8.27 -17.79
CA GLY A 454 -23.79 -9.23 -17.50
C GLY A 454 -25.11 -8.63 -17.96
N HIS A 455 -25.67 -9.09 -19.07
CA HIS A 455 -27.03 -8.76 -19.47
C HIS A 455 -27.97 -9.90 -19.14
N ILE A 456 -29.11 -9.57 -18.56
CA ILE A 456 -30.24 -10.48 -18.43
C ILE A 456 -31.38 -9.87 -19.22
N ASN A 457 -31.79 -10.53 -20.29
CA ASN A 457 -32.91 -10.10 -21.10
C ASN A 457 -34.07 -11.10 -21.00
N PHE A 458 -35.28 -10.59 -21.14
CA PHE A 458 -36.50 -11.39 -21.18
C PHE A 458 -37.44 -10.85 -22.26
N ASP A 459 -38.24 -11.74 -22.83
CA ASP A 459 -39.24 -11.35 -23.82
C ASP A 459 -40.41 -10.58 -23.18
N LEU A 460 -40.93 -9.58 -23.88
CA LEU A 460 -42.09 -8.82 -23.42
C LEU A 460 -43.43 -9.43 -23.85
N GLU A 461 -43.43 -10.53 -24.61
CA GLU A 461 -44.64 -11.26 -25.00
C GLU A 461 -45.58 -11.59 -23.81
N PRO A 462 -45.09 -11.98 -22.60
CA PRO A 462 -45.96 -12.18 -21.43
C PRO A 462 -46.75 -10.93 -21.02
N PHE A 463 -46.33 -9.74 -21.43
CA PHE A 463 -46.97 -8.46 -21.16
C PHE A 463 -47.80 -7.91 -22.33
N LYS A 464 -47.86 -8.61 -23.46
CA LYS A 464 -48.61 -8.17 -24.64
C LYS A 464 -50.10 -7.98 -24.30
N GLY A 465 -50.64 -6.81 -24.64
CA GLY A 465 -52.01 -6.43 -24.26
C GLY A 465 -52.24 -6.25 -22.75
N GLN A 466 -51.19 -6.28 -21.93
CA GLN A 466 -51.27 -6.20 -20.46
C GLN A 466 -50.42 -5.03 -19.91
N PRO A 467 -50.65 -3.78 -20.35
CA PRO A 467 -49.79 -2.63 -20.01
C PRO A 467 -49.76 -2.33 -18.51
N LYS A 468 -50.88 -2.53 -17.78
CA LYS A 468 -50.93 -2.41 -16.32
C LYS A 468 -49.93 -3.33 -15.61
N LYS A 469 -49.79 -4.57 -16.07
CA LYS A 469 -48.85 -5.53 -15.49
C LYS A 469 -47.40 -5.13 -15.80
N PHE A 470 -47.14 -4.58 -16.99
CA PHE A 470 -45.80 -4.08 -17.32
C PHE A 470 -45.45 -2.81 -16.52
N ALA A 471 -46.39 -1.87 -16.36
CA ALA A 471 -46.21 -0.70 -15.49
C ALA A 471 -45.91 -1.12 -14.04
N ARG A 472 -46.61 -2.13 -13.53
CA ARG A 472 -46.34 -2.75 -12.22
C ARG A 472 -44.94 -3.34 -12.14
N PHE A 473 -44.48 -4.08 -13.16
CA PHE A 473 -43.12 -4.61 -13.21
C PHE A 473 -42.07 -3.48 -13.09
N LEU A 474 -42.24 -2.39 -13.86
CA LEU A 474 -41.33 -1.25 -13.82
C LEU A 474 -41.35 -0.54 -12.46
N ALA A 475 -42.53 -0.32 -11.88
CA ALA A 475 -42.67 0.24 -10.54
C ALA A 475 -41.97 -0.65 -9.50
N ARG A 476 -42.16 -1.98 -9.58
CA ARG A 476 -41.52 -2.92 -8.66
C ARG A 476 -40.01 -2.93 -8.79
N PHE A 477 -39.48 -2.84 -10.01
CA PHE A 477 -38.04 -2.67 -10.22
C PHE A 477 -37.53 -1.40 -9.52
N LEU A 478 -38.22 -0.26 -9.69
CA LEU A 478 -37.81 1.01 -9.08
C LEU A 478 -37.84 1.00 -7.54
N GLU A 479 -38.77 0.25 -6.93
CA GLU A 479 -38.86 0.07 -5.48
C GLU A 479 -37.70 -0.76 -4.89
N ASN A 480 -36.96 -1.49 -5.72
CA ASN A 480 -35.91 -2.44 -5.29
C ASN A 480 -34.54 -2.22 -5.98
N ARG A 481 -34.43 -1.26 -6.90
CA ARG A 481 -33.25 -1.08 -7.76
C ARG A 481 -31.95 -0.80 -6.99
N GLY A 482 -32.04 -0.18 -5.81
CA GLY A 482 -30.87 0.12 -4.97
C GLY A 482 -30.29 -1.16 -4.38
N THR A 483 -31.13 -2.00 -3.78
CA THR A 483 -30.74 -3.32 -3.26
C THR A 483 -30.23 -4.23 -4.38
N ILE A 484 -30.93 -4.26 -5.53
CA ILE A 484 -30.52 -5.08 -6.69
C ILE A 484 -29.15 -4.64 -7.22
N ALA A 485 -28.94 -3.33 -7.38
CA ALA A 485 -27.64 -2.80 -7.79
C ALA A 485 -26.55 -3.16 -6.77
N LEU A 486 -26.83 -3.03 -5.47
CA LEU A 486 -25.86 -3.37 -4.43
C LEU A 486 -25.42 -4.83 -4.48
N MET A 487 -26.35 -5.77 -4.74
CA MET A 487 -26.02 -7.20 -4.86
C MET A 487 -25.29 -7.54 -6.17
N PHE A 488 -25.71 -6.95 -7.29
CA PHE A 488 -25.37 -7.46 -8.62
C PHE A 488 -24.84 -6.41 -9.60
N GLN A 489 -24.44 -5.22 -9.16
CA GLN A 489 -23.84 -4.19 -10.02
C GLN A 489 -22.62 -3.57 -9.35
N HIS A 490 -21.43 -3.75 -9.92
CA HIS A 490 -20.21 -3.13 -9.40
C HIS A 490 -20.30 -1.59 -9.48
N VAL A 491 -19.78 -0.88 -8.47
CA VAL A 491 -19.92 0.59 -8.36
C VAL A 491 -19.38 1.35 -9.59
N ASP A 492 -18.28 0.88 -10.20
CA ASP A 492 -17.75 1.48 -11.43
C ASP A 492 -18.62 1.28 -12.68
N ARG A 493 -19.58 0.36 -12.64
CA ARG A 493 -20.53 0.12 -13.76
C ARG A 493 -21.69 1.10 -13.77
N LEU A 494 -21.95 1.82 -12.67
CA LEU A 494 -23.05 2.80 -12.59
C LEU A 494 -22.93 3.91 -13.64
N LYS A 495 -21.72 4.29 -14.03
CA LYS A 495 -21.51 5.27 -15.10
C LYS A 495 -21.89 4.74 -16.48
N SER A 496 -21.90 3.42 -16.66
CA SER A 496 -22.15 2.76 -17.94
C SER A 496 -23.60 2.28 -18.04
N ALA A 497 -24.22 1.88 -16.93
CA ALA A 497 -25.68 1.68 -16.82
C ALA A 497 -26.21 2.64 -15.76
N GLU A 498 -26.58 3.83 -16.21
CA GLU A 498 -27.00 4.93 -15.33
C GLU A 498 -28.34 4.62 -14.66
N PRO A 499 -28.46 4.85 -13.33
CA PRO A 499 -29.75 4.88 -12.67
C PRO A 499 -30.58 6.04 -13.22
N LEU A 500 -31.70 5.73 -13.88
CA LEU A 500 -32.60 6.75 -14.42
C LEU A 500 -33.09 7.71 -13.32
N ALA A 501 -33.08 9.00 -13.62
CA ALA A 501 -33.78 10.00 -12.83
C ALA A 501 -35.29 9.81 -13.05
N VAL A 502 -36.01 9.35 -12.03
CA VAL A 502 -37.45 9.09 -12.11
C VAL A 502 -38.20 10.26 -11.49
N SER A 503 -39.10 10.86 -12.26
CA SER A 503 -39.95 11.94 -11.77
C SER A 503 -40.97 11.40 -10.76
N PRO A 504 -41.40 12.21 -9.77
CA PRO A 504 -42.51 11.85 -8.87
C PRO A 504 -43.80 11.53 -9.64
N GLY A 505 -44.04 12.20 -10.77
CA GLY A 505 -45.18 11.95 -11.65
C GLY A 505 -45.13 10.58 -12.31
N LEU A 506 -43.99 10.18 -12.87
CA LEU A 506 -43.83 8.88 -13.51
C LEU A 506 -44.08 7.74 -12.52
N ILE A 507 -43.49 7.77 -11.32
CA ILE A 507 -43.69 6.67 -10.35
C ILE A 507 -45.15 6.59 -9.89
N ALA A 508 -45.83 7.72 -9.70
CA ALA A 508 -47.25 7.76 -9.36
C ALA A 508 -48.12 7.17 -10.50
N ASN A 509 -47.80 7.52 -11.75
CA ASN A 509 -48.50 7.02 -12.93
C ASN A 509 -48.27 5.53 -13.15
N LEU A 510 -47.05 5.02 -12.94
CA LEU A 510 -46.76 3.59 -13.05
C LEU A 510 -47.46 2.76 -11.97
N LYS A 511 -47.50 3.29 -10.74
CA LYS A 511 -48.14 2.62 -9.60
C LYS A 511 -49.64 2.38 -9.82
N ASN A 512 -50.33 3.35 -10.40
CA ASN A 512 -51.79 3.34 -10.59
C ASN A 512 -52.17 3.28 -12.08
N PHE A 513 -51.35 2.63 -12.90
CA PHE A 513 -51.56 2.66 -14.35
C PHE A 513 -52.78 1.85 -14.77
N GLU A 514 -53.80 2.52 -15.29
CA GLU A 514 -55.02 1.90 -15.86
C GLU A 514 -55.21 2.20 -17.36
N GLY A 515 -54.21 2.81 -17.99
CA GLY A 515 -54.27 3.20 -19.39
C GLY A 515 -54.05 2.06 -20.40
N THR A 516 -54.10 2.42 -21.67
CA THR A 516 -53.80 1.57 -22.83
C THR A 516 -52.30 1.37 -23.04
N GLU A 517 -51.94 0.40 -23.89
CA GLU A 517 -50.54 0.15 -24.25
C GLU A 517 -49.90 1.38 -24.94
N ALA A 518 -50.66 2.06 -25.80
CA ALA A 518 -50.24 3.30 -26.45
C ALA A 518 -49.94 4.40 -25.44
N GLU A 519 -50.78 4.56 -24.41
CA GLU A 519 -50.58 5.54 -23.34
C GLU A 519 -49.35 5.21 -22.50
N LEU A 520 -49.10 3.92 -22.19
CA LEU A 520 -47.89 3.52 -21.45
C LEU A 520 -46.62 3.79 -22.26
N LYS A 521 -46.60 3.45 -23.55
CA LYS A 521 -45.46 3.72 -24.44
C LYS A 521 -45.15 5.22 -24.51
N LYS A 522 -46.19 6.06 -24.67
CA LYS A 522 -46.05 7.52 -24.66
C LYS A 522 -45.56 8.04 -23.32
N LEU A 523 -46.11 7.55 -22.20
CA LEU A 523 -45.69 7.91 -20.85
C LEU A 523 -44.20 7.63 -20.65
N LEU A 524 -43.73 6.42 -20.94
CA LEU A 524 -42.34 6.01 -20.75
C LEU A 524 -41.36 6.83 -21.60
N TYR A 525 -41.71 7.12 -22.86
CA TYR A 525 -40.89 7.96 -23.72
C TYR A 525 -40.88 9.43 -23.28
N ASN A 526 -42.04 9.99 -22.92
CA ASN A 526 -42.15 11.40 -22.53
C ASN A 526 -41.48 11.67 -21.18
N GLU A 527 -41.60 10.74 -20.23
CA GLU A 527 -40.91 10.76 -18.92
C GLU A 527 -39.45 10.27 -18.99
N ARG A 528 -38.91 10.10 -20.21
CA ARG A 528 -37.50 9.86 -20.47
C ARG A 528 -36.95 8.60 -19.82
N TRP A 529 -37.63 7.46 -20.03
CA TRP A 529 -37.07 6.14 -19.70
C TRP A 529 -35.95 5.74 -20.68
N PHE A 530 -34.89 6.53 -20.76
CA PHE A 530 -33.68 6.33 -21.56
C PHE A 530 -32.60 7.31 -21.13
N ASN A 531 -31.35 7.04 -21.49
CA ASN A 531 -30.23 7.93 -21.18
C ASN A 531 -30.23 9.17 -22.10
N GLN A 532 -30.15 10.37 -21.52
CA GLN A 532 -30.21 11.65 -22.24
C GLN A 532 -28.87 12.38 -22.36
N ARG A 533 -27.78 11.79 -21.88
CA ARG A 533 -26.48 12.47 -21.73
C ARG A 533 -25.63 12.42 -22.98
N VAL A 534 -24.94 13.54 -23.27
CA VAL A 534 -23.89 13.58 -24.30
C VAL A 534 -22.84 12.50 -24.01
N GLY A 535 -22.35 11.83 -25.05
CA GLY A 535 -21.34 10.78 -24.91
C GLY A 535 -21.88 9.42 -24.44
N ARG A 536 -23.21 9.25 -24.30
CA ARG A 536 -23.85 8.00 -23.85
C ARG A 536 -24.96 7.52 -24.79
N LYS A 537 -25.08 6.21 -25.02
CA LYS A 537 -26.18 5.66 -25.84
C LYS A 537 -27.48 5.67 -25.02
N SER A 538 -28.61 5.93 -25.68
CA SER A 538 -29.95 5.97 -25.04
C SER A 538 -30.30 4.71 -24.24
N ARG A 539 -29.84 3.55 -24.70
CA ARG A 539 -30.01 2.24 -24.04
C ARG A 539 -29.17 2.04 -22.76
N TYR A 540 -28.23 2.94 -22.43
CA TYR A 540 -27.30 2.76 -21.29
C TYR A 540 -27.95 3.16 -19.95
N THR A 541 -28.98 2.41 -19.58
CA THR A 541 -29.74 2.50 -18.33
C THR A 541 -29.65 1.17 -17.57
N GLN A 542 -30.05 1.13 -16.29
CA GLN A 542 -30.05 -0.13 -15.53
C GLN A 542 -31.03 -1.17 -16.09
N ILE A 543 -32.17 -0.71 -16.61
CA ILE A 543 -33.11 -1.53 -17.38
C ILE A 543 -33.46 -0.82 -18.68
N ASP A 544 -33.08 -1.44 -19.79
CA ASP A 544 -33.40 -0.96 -21.13
C ASP A 544 -34.72 -1.57 -21.58
N ILE A 545 -35.68 -0.71 -21.88
CA ILE A 545 -36.99 -1.06 -22.41
C ILE A 545 -37.30 -0.26 -23.68
N ALA A 546 -36.29 0.33 -24.34
CA ALA A 546 -36.52 1.16 -25.52
C ALA A 546 -37.24 0.39 -26.63
N SER A 547 -37.03 -0.92 -26.73
CA SER A 547 -37.74 -1.79 -27.68
C SER A 547 -39.25 -1.88 -27.42
N TYR A 548 -39.71 -1.64 -26.19
CA TYR A 548 -41.14 -1.61 -25.85
C TYR A 548 -41.82 -0.37 -26.43
N PHE A 549 -41.23 0.81 -26.26
CA PHE A 549 -41.81 2.08 -26.71
C PHE A 549 -41.30 2.53 -28.10
N GLN A 550 -40.59 1.67 -28.83
CA GLN A 550 -39.97 2.05 -30.09
C GLN A 550 -40.96 2.58 -31.15
N ASP A 551 -42.21 2.12 -31.07
CA ASP A 551 -43.29 2.52 -31.98
C ASP A 551 -43.64 4.01 -31.88
N VAL A 552 -43.35 4.67 -30.75
CA VAL A 552 -43.66 6.07 -30.49
C VAL A 552 -42.45 7.02 -30.55
N ILE A 553 -41.26 6.50 -30.92
CA ILE A 553 -40.02 7.30 -31.00
C ILE A 553 -40.01 8.16 -32.28
N PRO A 554 -39.86 9.48 -32.23
CA PRO A 554 -39.74 10.34 -33.42
C PRO A 554 -38.72 9.79 -34.44
N ALA A 555 -39.10 9.76 -35.72
CA ALA A 555 -38.36 9.04 -36.77
C ALA A 555 -36.95 9.61 -37.02
N GLU A 556 -36.74 10.88 -36.70
CA GLU A 556 -35.47 11.58 -36.75
C GLU A 556 -34.45 11.02 -35.74
N PHE A 557 -34.90 10.46 -34.62
CA PHE A 557 -34.02 9.84 -33.63
C PHE A 557 -33.76 8.36 -33.89
N VAL A 558 -34.29 7.78 -34.97
CA VAL A 558 -34.06 6.37 -35.34
C VAL A 558 -33.04 6.30 -36.46
N SER A 559 -31.83 5.82 -36.13
CA SER A 559 -30.75 5.59 -37.09
C SER A 559 -29.88 4.40 -36.67
N LYS A 560 -29.03 3.90 -37.56
CA LYS A 560 -28.02 2.88 -37.22
C LYS A 560 -27.23 3.28 -35.97
N ASP A 561 -26.79 2.26 -35.23
CA ASP A 561 -25.93 2.46 -34.08
C ASP A 561 -24.61 3.13 -34.50
N PHE A 562 -23.96 3.80 -33.56
CA PHE A 562 -22.73 4.55 -33.81
C PHE A 562 -21.66 4.25 -32.78
N ASP A 563 -20.42 4.51 -33.16
CA ASP A 563 -19.29 4.38 -32.27
C ASP A 563 -19.11 5.69 -31.51
N LEU A 564 -19.36 5.67 -30.19
CA LEU A 564 -19.17 6.83 -29.32
C LEU A 564 -17.76 7.41 -29.42
N PHE A 565 -16.75 6.60 -29.76
CA PHE A 565 -15.36 7.05 -29.88
C PHE A 565 -15.05 7.71 -31.22
N ASN A 566 -15.69 7.27 -32.30
CA ASN A 566 -15.32 7.69 -33.66
C ASN A 566 -16.35 8.66 -34.28
N ASP A 567 -17.61 8.57 -33.87
CA ASP A 567 -18.68 9.40 -34.40
C ASP A 567 -18.98 10.60 -33.50
N VAL A 568 -19.62 11.62 -34.09
CA VAL A 568 -20.25 12.71 -33.33
C VAL A 568 -21.42 12.12 -32.55
N TRP A 569 -21.44 12.37 -31.25
CA TRP A 569 -22.58 11.96 -30.42
C TRP A 569 -23.87 12.63 -30.88
N ARG A 570 -24.97 11.88 -30.87
CA ARG A 570 -26.28 12.36 -31.32
C ARG A 570 -27.41 11.67 -30.57
N GLN A 571 -28.58 12.32 -30.57
CA GLN A 571 -29.83 11.72 -30.13
C GLN A 571 -30.17 10.56 -31.06
N ASN A 572 -30.13 9.33 -30.54
CA ASN A 572 -30.34 8.13 -31.34
C ASN A 572 -30.98 7.01 -30.52
N PHE A 573 -31.81 6.24 -31.19
CA PHE A 573 -32.32 4.95 -30.77
C PHE A 573 -32.01 3.92 -31.85
N ARG A 574 -31.38 2.82 -31.42
CA ARG A 574 -31.29 1.60 -32.22
C ARG A 574 -32.58 0.82 -32.04
N VAL A 575 -33.34 0.71 -33.11
CA VAL A 575 -34.68 0.10 -33.13
C VAL A 575 -34.67 -1.09 -34.07
N GLU A 576 -35.28 -2.19 -33.61
CA GLU A 576 -35.52 -3.39 -34.42
C GLU A 576 -37.00 -3.81 -34.26
N PRO A 577 -37.85 -3.56 -35.28
CA PRO A 577 -39.29 -3.80 -35.23
C PRO A 577 -39.71 -5.20 -34.81
N HIS A 578 -38.90 -6.21 -35.08
CA HIS A 578 -39.24 -7.60 -34.80
C HIS A 578 -38.81 -8.07 -33.41
N ILE A 579 -38.17 -7.21 -32.60
CA ILE A 579 -37.69 -7.56 -31.26
C ILE A 579 -38.46 -6.74 -30.23
N ARG A 580 -39.07 -7.42 -29.24
CA ARG A 580 -39.58 -6.82 -28.01
C ARG A 580 -38.89 -7.48 -26.83
N LYS A 581 -38.12 -6.70 -26.06
CA LYS A 581 -37.37 -7.19 -24.90
C LYS A 581 -37.18 -6.11 -23.85
N ALA A 582 -37.09 -6.53 -22.60
CA ALA A 582 -36.45 -5.75 -21.55
C ALA A 582 -35.08 -6.37 -21.25
N GLU A 583 -34.11 -5.53 -20.93
CA GLU A 583 -32.73 -5.94 -20.69
C GLU A 583 -32.20 -5.26 -19.43
N PHE A 584 -31.93 -6.04 -18.38
CA PHE A 584 -31.11 -5.61 -17.26
C PHE A 584 -29.68 -5.45 -17.77
N ARG A 585 -29.20 -4.21 -17.87
CA ARG A 585 -27.89 -3.95 -18.47
C ARG A 585 -26.82 -3.79 -17.41
N LEU A 586 -25.64 -4.30 -17.76
CA LEU A 586 -24.40 -4.16 -17.02
C LEU A 586 -24.55 -4.55 -15.54
N PHE A 587 -25.35 -5.59 -15.28
CA PHE A 587 -25.16 -6.39 -14.09
C PHE A 587 -23.75 -6.98 -14.12
N ASN A 588 -23.27 -7.39 -12.97
CA ASN A 588 -22.07 -8.19 -12.86
C ASN A 588 -22.32 -9.48 -13.65
N ALA A 589 -21.39 -9.82 -14.53
CA ALA A 589 -21.37 -11.15 -15.10
C ALA A 589 -21.31 -12.16 -13.93
N PRO A 590 -22.18 -13.17 -13.91
CA PRO A 590 -22.21 -14.10 -12.80
C PRO A 590 -20.87 -14.85 -12.72
N ARG A 591 -20.31 -14.97 -11.51
CA ARG A 591 -19.02 -15.63 -11.30
C ARG A 591 -19.13 -17.15 -11.18
N THR A 592 -20.32 -17.63 -10.86
CA THR A 592 -20.61 -19.05 -10.60
C THR A 592 -22.01 -19.40 -11.09
N SER A 593 -22.28 -20.70 -11.26
CA SER A 593 -23.63 -21.19 -11.56
C SER A 593 -24.66 -20.73 -10.54
N ARG A 594 -24.28 -20.69 -9.25
CA ARG A 594 -25.14 -20.23 -8.15
C ARG A 594 -25.53 -18.76 -8.32
N GLU A 595 -24.57 -17.89 -8.62
CA GLU A 595 -24.84 -16.46 -8.84
C GLU A 595 -25.76 -16.25 -10.05
N ALA A 596 -25.51 -16.96 -11.16
CA ALA A 596 -26.38 -16.92 -12.35
C ALA A 596 -27.81 -17.41 -12.04
N ALA A 597 -27.93 -18.50 -11.29
CA ALA A 597 -29.22 -19.05 -10.87
C ALA A 597 -30.00 -18.07 -9.99
N LEU A 598 -29.35 -17.41 -9.03
CA LEU A 598 -29.99 -16.46 -8.13
C LEU A 598 -30.33 -15.14 -8.82
N GLN A 599 -29.51 -14.65 -9.74
CA GLN A 599 -29.86 -13.53 -10.61
C GLN A 599 -31.11 -13.86 -11.46
N THR A 600 -31.18 -15.08 -12.02
CA THR A 600 -32.34 -15.58 -12.77
C THR A 600 -33.59 -15.68 -11.90
N LYS A 601 -33.47 -16.28 -10.70
CA LYS A 601 -34.57 -16.40 -9.74
C LYS A 601 -35.11 -15.03 -9.31
N LEU A 602 -34.23 -14.03 -9.14
CA LEU A 602 -34.62 -12.66 -8.82
C LEU A 602 -35.46 -12.03 -9.93
N VAL A 603 -35.05 -12.19 -11.20
CA VAL A 603 -35.83 -11.70 -12.36
C VAL A 603 -37.18 -12.41 -12.45
N ARG A 604 -37.21 -13.74 -12.26
CA ARG A 604 -38.46 -14.52 -12.21
C ARG A 604 -39.38 -14.07 -11.07
N ALA A 605 -38.83 -13.74 -9.90
CA ALA A 605 -39.61 -13.21 -8.78
C ALA A 605 -40.28 -11.87 -9.12
N MET A 606 -39.55 -10.95 -9.78
CA MET A 606 -40.12 -9.68 -10.25
C MET A 606 -41.20 -9.90 -11.32
N LEU A 607 -40.99 -10.83 -12.25
CA LEU A 607 -41.99 -11.22 -13.23
C LEU A 607 -43.23 -11.81 -12.54
N ASN A 608 -43.05 -12.63 -11.50
CA ASN A 608 -44.17 -13.26 -10.79
C ASN A 608 -45.00 -12.22 -10.04
N ASP A 609 -44.36 -11.30 -9.32
CA ASP A 609 -45.08 -10.22 -8.64
C ASP A 609 -45.86 -9.34 -9.63
N ALA A 610 -45.33 -9.12 -10.83
CA ALA A 610 -46.00 -8.32 -11.85
C ALA A 610 -47.15 -9.06 -12.56
N LEU A 611 -46.93 -10.33 -12.90
CA LEU A 611 -47.85 -11.11 -13.74
C LEU A 611 -48.98 -11.77 -12.95
N ASN A 612 -48.68 -12.18 -11.70
CA ASN A 612 -49.54 -13.02 -10.89
C ASN A 612 -50.04 -12.34 -9.62
N GLU A 613 -49.38 -11.32 -9.08
CA GLU A 613 -49.76 -10.71 -7.80
C GLU A 613 -50.42 -9.33 -7.97
N THR A 614 -51.23 -8.95 -6.98
CA THR A 614 -51.89 -7.64 -6.90
C THR A 614 -51.51 -6.88 -5.63
N SER A 615 -50.42 -7.29 -4.98
CA SER A 615 -49.94 -6.68 -3.74
C SER A 615 -49.73 -5.17 -3.92
N PRO A 616 -49.99 -4.33 -2.90
CA PRO A 616 -49.78 -2.90 -3.02
C PRO A 616 -48.35 -2.54 -3.44
N LEU A 617 -48.24 -1.52 -4.30
CA LEU A 617 -46.98 -0.86 -4.61
C LEU A 617 -46.77 0.28 -3.61
N SER A 618 -45.57 0.44 -3.09
CA SER A 618 -45.24 1.60 -2.25
C SER A 618 -45.33 2.89 -3.07
N GLY A 619 -44.88 2.85 -4.33
CA GLY A 619 -44.72 4.03 -5.17
C GLY A 619 -43.51 4.88 -4.78
N SER A 620 -42.56 4.30 -4.04
CA SER A 620 -41.28 4.93 -3.71
C SER A 620 -40.19 4.44 -4.64
N VAL A 621 -39.25 5.32 -4.99
CA VAL A 621 -38.09 4.96 -5.80
C VAL A 621 -36.91 4.76 -4.86
N GLN A 622 -36.37 3.55 -4.82
CA GLN A 622 -35.14 3.28 -4.07
C GLN A 622 -33.96 3.91 -4.81
N LYS A 623 -33.15 4.73 -4.11
CA LYS A 623 -31.96 5.33 -4.72
C LYS A 623 -30.85 4.29 -4.88
N VAL A 624 -30.08 4.42 -5.96
CA VAL A 624 -28.86 3.64 -6.19
C VAL A 624 -27.69 4.47 -5.68
N ASP A 625 -27.25 4.19 -4.46
CA ASP A 625 -26.19 4.94 -3.80
C ASP A 625 -25.34 4.04 -2.89
N PHE A 626 -24.24 3.54 -3.46
CA PHE A 626 -23.26 2.72 -2.76
C PHE A 626 -22.58 3.48 -1.61
N THR A 627 -22.43 4.79 -1.73
CA THR A 627 -21.78 5.61 -0.69
C THR A 627 -22.64 5.66 0.56
N SER A 628 -23.94 5.88 0.39
CA SER A 628 -24.89 5.82 1.51
C SER A 628 -25.00 4.41 2.10
N ALA A 629 -25.01 3.37 1.27
CA ALA A 629 -25.05 1.98 1.74
C ALA A 629 -23.83 1.60 2.59
N VAL A 630 -22.61 1.99 2.17
CA VAL A 630 -21.37 1.75 2.92
C VAL A 630 -21.35 2.53 4.23
N LYS A 631 -21.86 3.77 4.25
CA LYS A 631 -21.96 4.61 5.45
C LYS A 631 -23.03 4.11 6.42
N ASN A 632 -24.10 3.47 5.94
CA ASN A 632 -25.19 2.96 6.75
C ASN A 632 -25.55 1.50 6.39
N PRO A 633 -24.69 0.53 6.76
CA PRO A 633 -24.88 -0.87 6.39
C PRO A 633 -26.14 -1.48 7.02
N LYS A 634 -26.56 -1.01 8.22
CA LYS A 634 -27.81 -1.48 8.86
C LYS A 634 -29.05 -1.14 8.03
N LYS A 635 -29.08 0.06 7.44
CA LYS A 635 -30.16 0.42 6.52
C LYS A 635 -30.11 -0.44 5.25
N ALA A 636 -28.93 -0.68 4.69
CA ALA A 636 -28.79 -1.57 3.53
C ALA A 636 -29.28 -3.00 3.83
N GLU A 637 -29.01 -3.53 5.03
CA GLU A 637 -29.53 -4.82 5.48
C GLU A 637 -31.06 -4.82 5.68
N ALA A 638 -31.63 -3.72 6.20
CA ALA A 638 -33.07 -3.58 6.35
C ALA A 638 -33.78 -3.49 4.99
N ASP A 639 -33.28 -2.64 4.08
CA ASP A 639 -33.76 -2.53 2.70
C ASP A 639 -33.66 -3.89 1.98
N PHE A 640 -32.58 -4.65 2.21
CA PHE A 640 -32.43 -6.00 1.69
C PHE A 640 -33.49 -6.96 2.22
N ALA A 641 -33.71 -7.00 3.54
CA ALA A 641 -34.73 -7.86 4.14
C ALA A 641 -36.13 -7.53 3.60
N GLU A 642 -36.43 -6.24 3.42
CA GLU A 642 -37.69 -5.79 2.82
C GLU A 642 -37.82 -6.25 1.36
N THR A 643 -36.79 -6.08 0.53
CA THR A 643 -36.79 -6.56 -0.86
C THR A 643 -36.98 -8.06 -0.94
N MET A 644 -36.28 -8.85 -0.11
CA MET A 644 -36.42 -10.31 -0.10
C MET A 644 -37.83 -10.74 0.30
N ALA A 645 -38.38 -10.17 1.38
CA ALA A 645 -39.74 -10.46 1.83
C ALA A 645 -40.79 -10.09 0.78
N ARG A 646 -40.67 -8.91 0.16
CA ARG A 646 -41.58 -8.41 -0.87
C ARG A 646 -41.60 -9.30 -2.11
N LEU A 647 -40.44 -9.80 -2.54
CA LEU A 647 -40.31 -10.70 -3.68
C LEU A 647 -40.48 -12.19 -3.31
N LYS A 648 -40.75 -12.50 -2.03
CA LYS A 648 -40.85 -13.86 -1.48
C LYS A 648 -39.60 -14.71 -1.80
N LEU A 649 -38.43 -14.09 -1.68
CA LEU A 649 -37.12 -14.72 -1.84
C LEU A 649 -36.54 -15.07 -0.47
N ASP A 650 -35.71 -16.13 -0.40
CA ASP A 650 -35.02 -16.51 0.83
C ASP A 650 -33.82 -15.58 1.08
N PRO A 651 -33.81 -14.77 2.16
CA PRO A 651 -32.67 -13.92 2.48
C PRO A 651 -31.36 -14.68 2.65
N ALA A 652 -31.39 -15.94 3.10
CA ALA A 652 -30.19 -16.75 3.31
C ALA A 652 -29.47 -17.07 1.99
N GLU A 653 -30.21 -17.21 0.89
CA GLU A 653 -29.63 -17.47 -0.43
C GLU A 653 -28.86 -16.25 -0.98
N TYR A 654 -29.35 -15.03 -0.72
CA TYR A 654 -28.83 -13.79 -1.32
C TYR A 654 -27.88 -13.00 -0.43
N ARG A 655 -27.84 -13.27 0.89
CA ARG A 655 -27.08 -12.48 1.86
C ARG A 655 -25.59 -12.35 1.50
N GLU A 656 -25.00 -13.39 0.91
CA GLU A 656 -23.59 -13.36 0.50
C GLU A 656 -23.31 -12.24 -0.52
N TYR A 657 -24.20 -12.02 -1.49
CA TYR A 657 -24.04 -11.00 -2.54
C TYR A 657 -24.25 -9.59 -2.02
N LEU A 658 -25.14 -9.41 -1.02
CA LEU A 658 -25.28 -8.13 -0.33
C LEU A 658 -23.97 -7.74 0.38
N LEU A 659 -23.41 -8.67 1.15
CA LEU A 659 -22.20 -8.43 1.93
C LEU A 659 -20.98 -8.20 1.01
N ASP A 660 -20.84 -9.02 -0.03
CA ASP A 660 -19.82 -8.86 -1.06
C ASP A 660 -19.93 -7.50 -1.78
N GLY A 661 -21.15 -7.07 -2.10
CA GLY A 661 -21.44 -5.76 -2.68
C GLY A 661 -21.06 -4.60 -1.76
N LEU A 662 -21.36 -4.70 -0.46
CA LEU A 662 -20.98 -3.69 0.55
C LEU A 662 -19.46 -3.60 0.72
N ASP A 663 -18.76 -4.73 0.80
CA ASP A 663 -17.32 -4.75 1.00
C ASP A 663 -16.58 -4.26 -0.25
N THR A 664 -16.97 -4.73 -1.45
CA THR A 664 -16.41 -4.26 -2.72
C THR A 664 -16.62 -2.75 -2.90
N ALA A 665 -17.81 -2.26 -2.57
CA ALA A 665 -18.10 -0.83 -2.63
C ALA A 665 -17.25 -0.03 -1.64
N ARG A 666 -17.09 -0.51 -0.40
CA ARG A 666 -16.26 0.15 0.61
C ARG A 666 -14.81 0.25 0.15
N GLU A 667 -14.24 -0.84 -0.33
CA GLU A 667 -12.87 -0.86 -0.85
C GLU A 667 -12.68 0.13 -2.00
N ARG A 668 -13.63 0.12 -2.94
CA ARG A 668 -13.54 0.99 -4.10
C ARG A 668 -13.71 2.47 -3.73
N ILE A 669 -14.69 2.81 -2.91
CA ILE A 669 -14.96 4.19 -2.47
C ILE A 669 -13.78 4.79 -1.69
N ASN A 670 -13.10 3.96 -0.89
CA ASN A 670 -11.93 4.40 -0.12
C ASN A 670 -10.64 4.48 -0.97
N SER A 671 -10.68 4.09 -2.24
CA SER A 671 -9.51 4.16 -3.13
C SER A 671 -9.29 5.58 -3.67
N VAL A 672 -8.02 5.99 -3.82
CA VAL A 672 -7.64 7.33 -4.32
C VAL A 672 -8.21 7.63 -5.70
N SER A 673 -8.36 6.60 -6.53
CA SER A 673 -8.88 6.67 -7.91
C SER A 673 -10.42 6.60 -8.00
N TYR A 674 -11.12 6.67 -6.87
CA TYR A 674 -12.58 6.74 -6.86
C TYR A 674 -13.04 8.14 -7.26
N THR A 675 -14.07 8.19 -8.11
CA THR A 675 -14.77 9.41 -8.47
C THR A 675 -16.23 9.11 -8.25
N SER A 676 -16.94 10.02 -7.58
CA SER A 676 -18.37 9.83 -7.35
C SER A 676 -19.13 9.74 -8.68
N LEU A 677 -20.29 9.07 -8.67
CA LEU A 677 -21.14 9.02 -9.85
C LEU A 677 -21.52 10.44 -10.30
N GLU A 678 -21.86 11.33 -9.37
CA GLU A 678 -22.22 12.73 -9.63
C GLU A 678 -21.11 13.48 -10.38
N GLU A 679 -19.88 13.45 -9.87
CA GLU A 679 -18.73 14.07 -10.53
C GLU A 679 -18.46 13.49 -11.93
N ARG A 680 -18.64 12.17 -12.11
CA ARG A 680 -18.48 11.54 -13.44
C ARG A 680 -19.60 11.93 -14.41
N LEU A 681 -20.84 12.03 -13.94
CA LEU A 681 -21.99 12.41 -14.76
C LEU A 681 -21.96 13.89 -15.12
N ALA A 682 -21.36 14.75 -14.30
CA ALA A 682 -21.17 16.18 -14.61
C ALA A 682 -20.39 16.41 -15.93
N LYS A 683 -19.50 15.49 -16.32
CA LYS A 683 -18.77 15.53 -17.61
C LYS A 683 -19.63 15.17 -18.83
N ASN A 684 -20.81 14.59 -18.59
CA ASN A 684 -21.74 14.13 -19.63
C ASN A 684 -23.10 14.77 -19.34
N PRO A 685 -23.29 16.07 -19.64
CA PRO A 685 -24.54 16.74 -19.31
C PRO A 685 -25.71 16.13 -20.10
N GLU A 686 -26.88 16.17 -19.48
CA GLU A 686 -28.14 15.89 -20.18
C GLU A 686 -28.39 16.95 -21.23
N ILE A 687 -29.00 16.55 -22.34
CA ILE A 687 -29.41 17.48 -23.40
C ILE A 687 -30.93 17.50 -23.56
N ASP A 688 -31.41 18.66 -23.97
CA ASP A 688 -32.80 18.92 -24.31
C ASP A 688 -33.09 18.52 -25.77
N GLY A 689 -34.21 18.99 -26.33
CA GLY A 689 -34.55 18.74 -27.75
C GLY A 689 -35.09 17.35 -28.06
N TRP A 690 -35.15 16.44 -27.09
CA TRP A 690 -35.90 15.19 -27.23
C TRP A 690 -37.38 15.54 -27.41
N ARG A 691 -37.93 15.37 -28.62
CA ARG A 691 -39.33 15.70 -28.89
C ARG A 691 -40.29 14.85 -28.04
N THR A 692 -41.58 15.16 -28.11
CA THR A 692 -42.65 14.34 -27.52
C THR A 692 -42.88 13.08 -28.35
N ALA A 693 -43.46 12.06 -27.71
CA ALA A 693 -43.83 10.82 -28.36
C ALA A 693 -44.78 11.06 -29.54
N VAL A 694 -44.54 10.38 -30.67
CA VAL A 694 -45.47 10.39 -31.79
C VAL A 694 -46.61 9.39 -31.58
N SER A 695 -47.62 9.40 -32.45
CA SER A 695 -48.62 8.33 -32.48
C SER A 695 -47.95 6.97 -32.74
N PRO A 696 -48.39 5.89 -32.06
CA PRO A 696 -47.82 4.56 -32.27
C PRO A 696 -47.92 4.16 -33.74
N ARG A 697 -46.82 3.68 -34.30
CA ARG A 697 -46.80 3.06 -35.64
C ARG A 697 -47.22 1.59 -35.53
N GLY A 698 -48.04 1.12 -36.47
CA GLY A 698 -48.32 -0.30 -36.67
C GLY A 698 -47.21 -0.99 -37.46
N ASP A 699 -47.30 -2.31 -37.61
CA ASP A 699 -46.24 -3.15 -38.21
C ASP A 699 -45.81 -2.69 -39.61
N ALA A 700 -46.76 -2.30 -40.46
CA ALA A 700 -46.49 -1.83 -41.82
C ALA A 700 -45.72 -0.49 -41.88
N ALA A 701 -45.76 0.30 -40.80
CA ALA A 701 -45.07 1.58 -40.67
C ALA A 701 -43.93 1.54 -39.65
N ALA A 702 -43.57 0.36 -39.14
CA ALA A 702 -42.52 0.21 -38.14
C ALA A 702 -41.15 0.62 -38.72
N LEU A 703 -40.34 1.28 -37.90
CA LEU A 703 -39.04 1.79 -38.32
C LEU A 703 -37.95 0.80 -37.96
N SER A 704 -37.15 0.36 -38.93
CA SER A 704 -35.87 -0.31 -38.66
C SER A 704 -34.72 0.70 -38.69
N SER A 705 -33.84 0.62 -37.69
CA SER A 705 -32.61 1.42 -37.67
C SER A 705 -31.63 1.00 -38.77
N GLU A 706 -31.62 -0.27 -39.17
CA GLU A 706 -30.69 -0.78 -40.21
C GLU A 706 -30.97 -0.19 -41.60
N ALA A 707 -32.21 0.22 -41.87
CA ALA A 707 -32.58 0.86 -43.13
C ALA A 707 -32.32 2.38 -43.13
N ARG A 708 -31.87 2.96 -42.01
CA ARG A 708 -31.78 4.42 -41.82
C ARG A 708 -30.35 4.86 -41.53
N THR A 709 -29.70 5.40 -42.55
CA THR A 709 -28.43 6.10 -42.41
C THR A 709 -28.66 7.44 -41.71
N TRP A 710 -27.76 7.81 -40.81
CA TRP A 710 -27.80 9.11 -40.16
C TRP A 710 -27.52 10.22 -41.18
N ASP A 711 -28.35 11.27 -41.19
CA ASP A 711 -28.34 12.35 -42.18
C ASP A 711 -27.48 13.57 -41.79
N GLY A 712 -26.80 13.50 -40.64
CA GLY A 712 -25.96 14.58 -40.12
C GLY A 712 -26.69 15.69 -39.36
N LYS A 713 -28.03 15.70 -39.33
CA LYS A 713 -28.81 16.88 -38.88
C LYS A 713 -29.09 16.94 -37.38
N ASN A 714 -29.17 15.80 -36.70
CA ASN A 714 -29.53 15.71 -35.27
C ASN A 714 -28.33 15.80 -34.32
N VAL A 715 -27.45 16.77 -34.53
CA VAL A 715 -26.33 17.05 -33.62
C VAL A 715 -26.69 18.21 -32.71
N HIS A 716 -26.79 17.96 -31.41
CA HIS A 716 -26.92 19.02 -30.42
C HIS A 716 -25.61 19.86 -30.37
N PRO A 717 -25.66 21.20 -30.27
CA PRO A 717 -24.46 22.04 -30.22
C PRO A 717 -23.45 21.59 -29.15
N SER A 718 -23.91 21.20 -27.96
CA SER A 718 -23.04 20.67 -26.90
C SER A 718 -22.33 19.37 -27.30
N ALA A 719 -22.97 18.51 -28.11
CA ALA A 719 -22.36 17.29 -28.60
C ALA A 719 -21.34 17.56 -29.71
N ARG A 720 -21.61 18.55 -30.56
CA ARG A 720 -20.64 19.04 -31.54
C ARG A 720 -19.44 19.65 -30.84
N LYS A 721 -19.67 20.52 -29.86
CA LYS A 721 -18.61 21.10 -29.01
C LYS A 721 -17.80 20.02 -28.30
N PHE A 722 -18.46 19.04 -27.69
CA PHE A 722 -17.79 17.91 -27.04
C PHE A 722 -16.93 17.11 -28.02
N TYR A 723 -17.43 16.86 -29.23
CA TYR A 723 -16.68 16.19 -30.29
C TYR A 723 -15.50 17.04 -30.79
N ASP A 724 -15.72 18.32 -31.04
CA ASP A 724 -14.69 19.24 -31.54
C ASP A 724 -13.61 19.49 -30.48
N GLU A 725 -13.96 19.63 -29.19
CA GLU A 725 -12.99 19.69 -28.07
C GLU A 725 -12.14 18.42 -28.01
N ARG A 726 -12.77 17.25 -28.19
CA ARG A 726 -12.06 15.96 -28.27
C ARG A 726 -11.14 15.89 -29.48
N MET A 727 -11.59 16.32 -30.66
CA MET A 727 -10.80 16.26 -31.90
C MET A 727 -9.68 17.31 -31.94
N ALA A 728 -9.93 18.53 -31.47
CA ALA A 728 -8.93 19.58 -31.34
C ALA A 728 -7.85 19.16 -30.34
N GLY A 729 -8.26 18.56 -29.22
CA GLY A 729 -7.35 17.96 -28.28
C GLY A 729 -6.47 16.87 -28.89
N ARG A 730 -7.04 16.07 -29.79
CA ARG A 730 -6.31 15.02 -30.52
C ARG A 730 -5.29 15.60 -31.50
N ALA A 731 -5.68 16.58 -32.31
CA ALA A 731 -4.82 17.19 -33.33
C ALA A 731 -3.61 17.93 -32.73
N VAL A 732 -3.82 18.71 -31.66
CA VAL A 732 -2.74 19.38 -30.93
C VAL A 732 -1.75 18.36 -30.39
N ARG A 733 -2.27 17.26 -29.83
CA ARG A 733 -1.48 16.19 -29.23
C ARG A 733 -0.67 15.41 -30.26
N GLU A 734 -1.24 15.11 -31.43
CA GLU A 734 -0.56 14.48 -32.56
C GLU A 734 0.63 15.31 -33.07
N GLU A 735 0.46 16.64 -33.20
CA GLU A 735 1.55 17.52 -33.64
C GLU A 735 2.73 17.50 -32.67
N LEU A 736 2.45 17.47 -31.37
CA LEU A 736 3.49 17.44 -30.34
C LEU A 736 4.13 16.07 -30.19
N GLU A 737 3.39 14.99 -30.40
CA GLU A 737 3.91 13.62 -30.44
C GLU A 737 4.88 13.42 -31.61
N GLN A 738 4.55 13.96 -32.79
CA GLN A 738 5.47 13.94 -33.94
C GLN A 738 6.74 14.75 -33.67
N ALA A 739 6.61 15.91 -33.03
CA ALA A 739 7.76 16.74 -32.65
C ALA A 739 8.63 16.06 -31.58
N ALA A 740 8.03 15.38 -30.60
CA ALA A 740 8.74 14.62 -29.56
C ALA A 740 9.47 13.39 -30.10
N LYS A 741 8.81 12.59 -30.96
CA LYS A 741 9.42 11.41 -31.60
C LYS A 741 10.62 11.79 -32.49
N LYS A 742 10.57 12.94 -33.16
CA LYS A 742 11.67 13.45 -33.99
C LYS A 742 12.73 14.22 -33.20
N ARG A 743 12.57 14.37 -31.87
CA ARG A 743 13.39 15.26 -31.02
C ARG A 743 13.49 16.68 -31.60
N ASP A 744 12.45 17.15 -32.29
CA ASP A 744 12.39 18.47 -32.89
C ASP A 744 11.97 19.49 -31.82
N PHE A 745 12.94 19.81 -30.94
CA PHE A 745 12.74 20.70 -29.80
C PHE A 745 12.35 22.13 -30.21
N LYS A 746 12.70 22.54 -31.44
CA LYS A 746 12.31 23.85 -31.98
C LYS A 746 10.82 23.90 -32.30
N ARG A 747 10.28 22.82 -32.90
CA ARG A 747 8.85 22.70 -33.20
C ARG A 747 8.00 22.50 -31.93
N LEU A 748 8.49 21.73 -30.98
CA LEU A 748 7.91 21.59 -29.63
C LEU A 748 7.83 22.92 -28.88
N ARG A 749 8.90 23.71 -28.90
CA ARG A 749 8.93 25.05 -28.32
C ARG A 749 7.92 25.98 -28.99
N ARG A 750 7.80 25.92 -30.32
CA ARG A 750 6.85 26.72 -31.09
C ARG A 750 5.39 26.38 -30.73
N ALA A 751 5.04 25.09 -30.72
CA ALA A 751 3.70 24.62 -30.34
C ALA A 751 3.33 24.90 -28.87
N LEU A 752 4.32 25.00 -27.97
CA LEU A 752 4.11 25.38 -26.57
C LEU A 752 4.09 26.90 -26.32
N SER A 753 4.47 27.73 -27.29
CA SER A 753 4.64 29.18 -27.10
C SER A 753 3.83 30.07 -28.05
N GLU A 754 3.30 29.54 -29.14
CA GLU A 754 2.40 30.29 -30.02
C GLU A 754 1.01 30.43 -29.40
N LYS A 755 0.53 31.68 -29.35
CA LYS A 755 -0.75 32.06 -28.72
C LYS A 755 -1.95 31.25 -29.24
N GLY A 756 -1.97 30.92 -30.54
CA GLY A 756 -3.01 30.09 -31.16
C GLY A 756 -2.98 28.63 -30.71
N SER A 757 -1.79 28.09 -30.40
CA SER A 757 -1.67 26.75 -29.80
C SER A 757 -2.10 26.78 -28.34
N VAL A 758 -1.70 27.78 -27.54
CA VAL A 758 -2.14 28.01 -26.14
C VAL A 758 -3.66 28.05 -26.02
N ASP A 759 -4.34 28.69 -26.95
CA ASP A 759 -5.80 28.71 -26.97
C ASP A 759 -6.41 27.34 -27.32
N ALA A 760 -5.73 26.51 -28.11
CA ALA A 760 -6.11 25.11 -28.35
C ALA A 760 -5.83 24.21 -27.12
N TRP A 761 -4.74 24.44 -26.39
CA TRP A 761 -4.42 23.78 -25.12
C TRP A 761 -5.47 24.06 -24.03
N ARG A 762 -6.03 25.27 -24.02
CA ARG A 762 -7.15 25.63 -23.14
C ARG A 762 -8.42 24.83 -23.41
N GLN A 763 -8.54 24.17 -24.57
CA GLN A 763 -9.73 23.39 -24.95
C GLN A 763 -9.57 21.89 -24.66
N LEU A 764 -8.38 21.42 -24.29
CA LEU A 764 -8.12 20.02 -23.92
C LEU A 764 -8.77 19.63 -22.59
N PRO A 765 -9.34 18.41 -22.47
CA PRO A 765 -9.71 17.83 -21.19
C PRO A 765 -8.50 17.70 -20.25
N GLU A 766 -8.72 17.95 -18.97
CA GLU A 766 -7.68 17.94 -17.93
C GLU A 766 -6.90 16.62 -17.86
N GLU A 767 -7.61 15.50 -18.01
CA GLU A 767 -7.08 14.13 -18.02
C GLU A 767 -6.09 13.85 -19.18
N ASP A 768 -6.15 14.65 -20.25
CA ASP A 768 -5.28 14.52 -21.41
C ASP A 768 -4.09 15.49 -21.36
N LEU A 769 -4.31 16.69 -20.82
CA LEU A 769 -3.33 17.76 -20.72
C LEU A 769 -2.23 17.46 -19.70
N LEU A 770 -2.60 16.88 -18.55
CA LEU A 770 -1.72 16.75 -17.39
C LEU A 770 -0.61 15.69 -17.53
N PRO A 771 -0.88 14.45 -17.99
CA PRO A 771 0.18 13.47 -18.22
C PRO A 771 1.17 13.93 -19.28
N PHE A 772 0.68 14.72 -20.24
CA PHE A 772 1.45 15.25 -21.35
C PHE A 772 2.44 16.32 -20.87
N LEU A 773 1.96 17.41 -20.24
CA LEU A 773 2.83 18.48 -19.72
C LEU A 773 3.81 17.97 -18.66
N SER A 774 3.43 16.95 -17.87
CA SER A 774 4.32 16.26 -16.94
C SER A 774 5.54 15.65 -17.61
N SER A 775 5.37 14.97 -18.75
CA SER A 775 6.47 14.32 -19.49
C SER A 775 7.49 15.30 -20.06
N PHE A 776 7.08 16.51 -20.46
CA PHE A 776 7.98 17.55 -20.96
C PHE A 776 8.69 18.32 -19.86
N ALA A 777 8.05 18.46 -18.69
CA ALA A 777 8.71 19.05 -17.53
C ALA A 777 9.83 18.17 -16.96
N GLU A 778 9.80 16.87 -17.27
CA GLU A 778 10.87 15.91 -17.00
C GLU A 778 11.99 15.91 -18.06
N SER A 779 11.84 16.68 -19.15
CA SER A 779 12.87 16.83 -20.17
C SER A 779 14.18 17.34 -19.56
N SER A 780 15.32 16.80 -20.00
CA SER A 780 16.65 17.31 -19.66
C SER A 780 16.93 18.69 -20.28
N ASP A 781 16.13 19.09 -21.29
CA ASP A 781 16.22 20.40 -21.92
C ASP A 781 15.49 21.48 -21.11
N ALA A 782 16.24 22.47 -20.63
CA ALA A 782 15.74 23.53 -19.77
C ALA A 782 14.72 24.46 -20.45
N GLN A 783 14.80 24.64 -21.77
CA GLN A 783 13.88 25.50 -22.52
C GLN A 783 12.54 24.81 -22.76
N VAL A 784 12.56 23.50 -23.02
CA VAL A 784 11.35 22.67 -23.11
C VAL A 784 10.65 22.62 -21.75
N ARG A 785 11.42 22.44 -20.67
CA ARG A 785 10.90 22.48 -19.29
C ARG A 785 10.24 23.82 -18.98
N GLN A 786 10.90 24.95 -19.28
CA GLN A 786 10.32 26.28 -19.08
C GLN A 786 9.07 26.53 -19.93
N ALA A 787 9.03 26.04 -21.17
CA ALA A 787 7.85 26.15 -22.02
C ALA A 787 6.67 25.33 -21.47
N ALA A 788 6.93 24.12 -20.96
CA ALA A 788 5.92 23.29 -20.30
C ALA A 788 5.42 23.92 -18.99
N GLU A 789 6.31 24.48 -18.16
CA GLU A 789 5.95 25.23 -16.96
C GLU A 789 5.09 26.47 -17.29
N LYS A 790 5.44 27.21 -18.35
CA LYS A 790 4.66 28.35 -18.83
C LYS A 790 3.27 27.93 -19.33
N ALA A 791 3.18 26.88 -20.14
CA ALA A 791 1.90 26.34 -20.60
C ALA A 791 1.03 25.88 -19.42
N LEU A 792 1.61 25.21 -18.41
CA LEU A 792 0.88 24.80 -17.20
C LEU A 792 0.32 26.03 -16.44
N ARG A 793 1.09 27.12 -16.35
CA ARG A 793 0.61 28.39 -15.76
C ARG A 793 -0.54 29.02 -16.54
N GLU A 794 -0.53 28.92 -17.87
CA GLU A 794 -1.53 29.52 -18.75
C GLU A 794 -2.85 28.74 -18.83
N VAL A 795 -2.85 27.44 -18.53
CA VAL A 795 -4.04 26.58 -18.48
C VAL A 795 -4.55 26.33 -17.04
N ARG A 796 -3.86 26.88 -16.05
CA ARG A 796 -4.11 26.76 -14.60
C ARG A 796 -5.56 26.98 -14.15
N ALA A 797 -6.34 27.82 -14.85
CA ALA A 797 -7.73 28.09 -14.50
C ALA A 797 -8.69 26.91 -14.71
N LYS A 798 -8.28 25.87 -15.45
CA LYS A 798 -9.10 24.69 -15.78
C LYS A 798 -8.65 23.40 -15.09
N VAL A 799 -7.50 23.39 -14.42
CA VAL A 799 -6.96 22.19 -13.80
C VAL A 799 -7.51 22.07 -12.38
N SER A 800 -8.27 21.02 -12.12
CA SER A 800 -8.79 20.68 -10.81
C SER A 800 -7.67 20.42 -9.81
N TYR A 801 -7.96 20.81 -8.57
CA TYR A 801 -7.08 20.63 -7.43
C TYR A 801 -6.62 19.15 -7.23
N PRO A 802 -7.50 18.13 -7.34
CA PRO A 802 -7.11 16.74 -7.19
C PRO A 802 -6.11 16.23 -8.24
N ALA A 803 -6.19 16.69 -9.49
CA ALA A 803 -5.34 16.17 -10.56
C ALA A 803 -3.91 16.73 -10.52
N LEU A 804 -3.72 17.98 -10.07
CA LEU A 804 -2.39 18.51 -9.76
C LEU A 804 -1.73 17.74 -8.60
N LEU A 805 -2.54 17.24 -7.66
CA LEU A 805 -2.09 16.45 -6.53
C LEU A 805 -1.70 15.02 -6.97
N GLU A 806 -2.50 14.39 -7.83
CA GLU A 806 -2.14 13.11 -8.48
C GLU A 806 -0.86 13.18 -9.31
N MET A 807 -0.48 14.35 -9.85
CA MET A 807 0.81 14.53 -10.52
C MET A 807 2.00 14.63 -9.55
N ALA A 808 1.79 15.24 -8.38
CA ALA A 808 2.83 15.47 -7.39
C ALA A 808 3.20 14.19 -6.61
N VAL A 809 2.25 13.27 -6.42
CA VAL A 809 2.40 12.07 -5.58
C VAL A 809 3.32 10.97 -6.18
N PRO A 810 3.29 10.63 -7.49
CA PRO A 810 4.04 9.48 -8.02
C PRO A 810 5.47 9.80 -8.52
N LYS A 811 5.85 11.07 -8.70
CA LYS A 811 7.02 11.45 -9.54
C LYS A 811 8.10 12.20 -8.77
N ALA A 812 8.80 11.47 -7.90
CA ALA A 812 9.89 11.95 -7.03
C ALA A 812 11.30 11.97 -7.68
N ALA A 813 11.42 12.07 -9.01
CA ALA A 813 12.72 12.04 -9.70
C ALA A 813 13.30 13.44 -10.03
N SER A 814 12.49 14.51 -10.05
CA SER A 814 12.91 15.88 -10.39
C SER A 814 12.53 16.88 -9.29
N PRO A 815 13.45 17.22 -8.36
CA PRO A 815 13.20 18.16 -7.27
C PRO A 815 12.73 19.55 -7.74
N GLY A 816 13.17 19.99 -8.93
CA GLY A 816 12.79 21.28 -9.51
C GLY A 816 11.33 21.35 -9.94
N PHE A 817 10.82 20.30 -10.59
CA PHE A 817 9.43 20.26 -11.03
C PHE A 817 8.45 20.05 -9.86
N ALA A 818 8.83 19.24 -8.88
CA ALA A 818 8.07 19.09 -7.64
C ALA A 818 7.93 20.44 -6.90
N LYS A 819 9.03 21.21 -6.81
CA LYS A 819 9.02 22.56 -6.22
C LYS A 819 8.10 23.52 -6.99
N PHE A 820 8.10 23.46 -8.32
CA PHE A 820 7.20 24.25 -9.16
C PHE A 820 5.72 23.87 -8.95
N LEU A 821 5.37 22.58 -8.97
CA LEU A 821 4.00 22.10 -8.76
C LEU A 821 3.46 22.47 -7.37
N VAL A 822 4.28 22.29 -6.32
CA VAL A 822 3.95 22.71 -4.96
C VAL A 822 3.75 24.22 -4.89
N GLY A 823 4.60 25.00 -5.57
CA GLY A 823 4.47 26.45 -5.68
C GLY A 823 3.19 26.91 -6.41
N GLU A 824 2.69 26.15 -7.38
CA GLU A 824 1.42 26.46 -8.07
C GLU A 824 0.19 25.98 -7.28
N LEU A 825 0.26 24.82 -6.62
CA LEU A 825 -0.79 24.29 -5.74
C LEU A 825 -1.14 25.25 -4.59
N ILE A 826 -0.13 25.90 -4.01
CA ILE A 826 -0.31 26.87 -2.91
C ILE A 826 -0.97 28.17 -3.40
N LYS A 827 -0.90 28.50 -4.70
CA LYS A 827 -1.50 29.73 -5.24
C LYS A 827 -2.99 29.57 -5.55
N LEU A 828 -3.57 28.38 -5.47
CA LEU A 828 -5.01 28.14 -5.68
C LEU A 828 -5.85 28.63 -4.49
N PRO A 829 -7.10 29.09 -4.70
CA PRO A 829 -8.01 29.45 -3.63
C PRO A 829 -8.56 28.19 -2.95
N GLY A 830 -8.14 27.97 -1.69
CA GLY A 830 -8.46 26.79 -0.88
C GLY A 830 -7.24 26.42 -0.04
N GLY A 831 -7.44 26.08 1.24
CA GLY A 831 -6.34 25.68 2.13
C GLY A 831 -5.58 24.44 1.64
N ILE A 832 -4.42 24.15 2.25
CA ILE A 832 -3.61 22.96 1.93
C ILE A 832 -4.32 21.71 2.51
N PRO A 833 -4.72 20.70 1.71
CA PRO A 833 -5.39 19.51 2.20
C PRO A 833 -4.42 18.52 2.85
N ALA A 834 -4.98 17.74 3.79
CA ALA A 834 -4.29 16.71 4.56
C ALA A 834 -3.57 15.63 3.72
N SER A 835 -3.89 15.47 2.43
CA SER A 835 -3.20 14.52 1.54
C SER A 835 -1.84 15.01 1.04
N LEU A 836 -1.60 16.33 0.99
CA LEU A 836 -0.27 16.91 0.78
C LEU A 836 0.59 16.83 2.06
N VAL A 837 -0.09 16.75 3.21
CA VAL A 837 0.48 16.69 4.57
C VAL A 837 1.10 15.32 4.87
N SER A 838 0.73 14.25 4.14
CA SER A 838 1.26 12.89 4.32
C SER A 838 2.49 12.54 3.49
N LEU A 839 2.99 13.46 2.64
CA LEU A 839 4.22 13.27 1.87
C LEU A 839 5.46 13.42 2.78
N THR A 840 5.97 12.31 3.30
CA THR A 840 7.16 12.22 4.16
C THR A 840 8.46 12.51 3.39
N TYR A 841 8.76 13.77 3.07
CA TYR A 841 10.07 14.15 2.54
C TYR A 841 10.65 15.40 3.23
N ALA A 842 11.75 15.21 3.95
CA ALA A 842 12.50 16.25 4.66
C ALA A 842 12.99 17.39 3.75
N SER A 843 13.21 17.14 2.46
CA SER A 843 13.69 18.15 1.49
C SER A 843 12.61 19.16 1.06
N ALA A 844 11.32 18.82 1.19
CA ALA A 844 10.21 19.72 0.87
C ALA A 844 9.84 20.64 2.05
N PHE A 845 10.11 20.20 3.28
CA PHE A 845 9.76 20.92 4.53
C PHE A 845 10.38 22.32 4.59
N ASP A 846 11.69 22.46 4.39
CA ASP A 846 12.39 23.75 4.44
C ASP A 846 11.86 24.77 3.40
N SER A 847 11.43 24.28 2.24
CA SER A 847 10.84 25.13 1.19
C SER A 847 9.37 25.48 1.51
N LEU A 848 8.60 24.53 2.04
CA LEU A 848 7.22 24.73 2.48
C LEU A 848 7.13 25.69 3.67
N SER A 849 8.00 25.56 4.67
CA SER A 849 8.03 26.42 5.86
C SER A 849 8.42 27.87 5.51
N LYS A 850 9.40 28.08 4.63
CA LYS A 850 9.77 29.43 4.16
C LYS A 850 8.64 30.09 3.36
N LEU A 851 8.01 29.37 2.44
CA LEU A 851 6.89 29.90 1.63
C LEU A 851 5.60 30.09 2.45
N ALA A 852 5.32 29.24 3.43
CA ALA A 852 4.19 29.42 4.35
C ALA A 852 4.37 30.67 5.22
N ALA A 853 5.58 30.91 5.74
CA ALA A 853 5.89 32.13 6.49
C ALA A 853 5.72 33.42 5.64
N GLU A 854 6.09 33.38 4.36
CA GLU A 854 5.84 34.49 3.42
C GLU A 854 4.35 34.71 3.15
N LYS A 855 3.58 33.62 2.99
CA LYS A 855 2.14 33.70 2.74
C LYS A 855 1.34 34.18 3.96
N ILE A 856 1.69 33.73 5.16
CA ILE A 856 1.09 34.21 6.43
C ILE A 856 1.33 35.72 6.59
N LYS A 857 2.56 36.19 6.33
CA LYS A 857 2.88 37.64 6.36
C LYS A 857 2.08 38.46 5.35
N SER A 858 1.66 37.86 4.23
CA SER A 858 0.87 38.53 3.19
C SER A 858 -0.65 38.48 3.42
N MET A 859 -1.13 37.74 4.44
CA MET A 859 -2.56 37.61 4.70
C MET A 859 -3.12 38.80 5.49
N PRO A 860 -4.27 39.37 5.10
CA PRO A 860 -4.78 40.62 5.65
C PRO A 860 -5.55 40.49 6.98
N SER A 861 -5.87 39.28 7.46
CA SER A 861 -6.59 39.10 8.73
C SER A 861 -5.88 38.14 9.67
N ALA A 862 -5.85 38.51 10.95
CA ALA A 862 -5.29 37.70 12.04
C ALA A 862 -5.98 36.32 12.13
N THR A 863 -7.28 36.23 11.85
CA THR A 863 -8.04 34.98 11.86
C THR A 863 -7.59 34.01 10.77
N ALA A 864 -7.28 34.50 9.57
CA ALA A 864 -6.78 33.65 8.48
C ALA A 864 -5.33 33.18 8.73
N GLN A 865 -4.52 34.03 9.37
CA GLN A 865 -3.19 33.66 9.84
C GLN A 865 -3.28 32.57 10.92
N GLN A 866 -4.22 32.71 11.87
CA GLN A 866 -4.47 31.75 12.95
C GLN A 866 -4.88 30.37 12.42
N VAL A 867 -5.81 30.29 11.46
CA VAL A 867 -6.26 29.01 10.88
C VAL A 867 -5.14 28.29 10.14
N LEU A 868 -4.28 29.02 9.43
CA LEU A 868 -3.14 28.41 8.73
C LEU A 868 -2.06 27.94 9.73
N ILE A 869 -1.86 28.68 10.82
CA ILE A 869 -0.99 28.28 11.94
C ILE A 869 -1.53 27.01 12.60
N GLU A 870 -2.83 26.93 12.89
CA GLU A 870 -3.47 25.74 13.48
C GLU A 870 -3.39 24.51 12.56
N GLN A 871 -3.53 24.70 11.25
CA GLN A 871 -3.36 23.64 10.26
C GLN A 871 -1.92 23.13 10.20
N MET A 872 -0.93 24.04 10.28
CA MET A 872 0.50 23.68 10.34
C MET A 872 0.89 23.07 11.68
N ASP A 873 0.30 23.51 12.79
CA ASP A 873 0.49 22.90 14.12
C ASP A 873 0.02 21.45 14.15
N SER A 874 -1.08 21.13 13.46
CA SER A 874 -1.53 19.74 13.31
C SER A 874 -0.55 18.88 12.49
N PHE A 875 0.15 19.49 11.52
CA PHE A 875 1.15 18.81 10.69
C PHE A 875 2.39 18.43 11.49
N VAL A 876 2.90 19.34 12.32
CA VAL A 876 4.13 19.07 13.07
C VAL A 876 3.87 18.24 14.34
N GLY A 877 2.63 18.24 14.87
CA GLY A 877 2.21 17.32 15.94
C GLY A 877 2.32 15.83 15.60
N ALA A 878 2.31 15.45 14.32
CA ALA A 878 2.37 14.06 13.87
C ALA A 878 3.79 13.48 13.72
N SER A 879 4.86 14.26 13.94
CA SER A 879 6.25 13.76 13.83
C SER A 879 7.19 14.39 14.88
N PHE A 880 7.17 13.88 16.10
CA PHE A 880 8.10 14.32 17.16
C PHE A 880 9.13 13.24 17.51
N ASP A 881 10.19 13.16 16.70
CA ASP A 881 11.50 12.70 17.15
C ASP A 881 12.37 13.92 17.57
N THR A 882 13.61 13.70 18.01
CA THR A 882 14.55 14.78 18.37
C THR A 882 14.81 15.78 17.24
N ASP A 883 14.60 15.38 15.99
CA ASP A 883 14.78 16.20 14.79
C ASP A 883 13.53 17.04 14.49
N GLY A 884 12.34 16.53 14.86
CA GLY A 884 11.05 17.24 14.83
C GLY A 884 10.98 18.43 15.79
N ALA A 885 11.48 18.28 17.01
CA ALA A 885 11.49 19.36 18.01
C ALA A 885 12.36 20.57 17.59
N ALA A 886 13.54 20.31 17.03
CA ALA A 886 14.44 21.37 16.51
C ALA A 886 13.85 22.09 15.28
N LYS A 887 13.06 21.37 14.45
CA LYS A 887 12.33 21.94 13.31
C LYS A 887 11.11 22.75 13.77
N TRP A 888 10.45 22.32 14.85
CA TRP A 888 9.36 23.06 15.53
C TRP A 888 9.84 24.41 16.07
N GLN A 889 10.98 24.41 16.77
CA GLN A 889 11.60 25.62 17.31
C GLN A 889 11.93 26.62 16.19
N LYS A 890 12.56 26.16 15.10
CA LYS A 890 12.87 27.02 13.93
C LYS A 890 11.62 27.60 13.25
N PHE A 891 10.52 26.84 13.21
CA PHE A 891 9.26 27.31 12.66
C PHE A 891 8.66 28.43 13.53
N TYR A 892 8.55 28.24 14.84
CA TYR A 892 8.01 29.26 15.74
C TYR A 892 8.92 30.48 15.90
N ASP A 893 10.24 30.32 15.95
CA ASP A 893 11.21 31.43 15.99
C ASP A 893 11.11 32.37 14.77
N SER A 894 10.53 31.88 13.67
CA SER A 894 10.28 32.68 12.48
C SER A 894 9.07 33.64 12.62
N PHE A 895 8.28 33.50 13.70
CA PHE A 895 7.16 34.37 14.08
C PHE A 895 7.53 35.17 15.34
N LYS A 896 7.85 36.46 15.18
CA LYS A 896 8.00 37.37 16.33
C LYS A 896 6.61 37.84 16.80
N PHE A 897 6.08 37.26 17.86
CA PHE A 897 4.84 37.75 18.50
C PHE A 897 5.19 38.85 19.52
N PRO A 898 4.73 40.10 19.36
CA PRO A 898 4.77 41.08 20.43
C PRO A 898 3.67 40.76 21.45
N LEU A 899 4.04 40.28 22.64
CA LEU A 899 3.10 40.03 23.74
C LEU A 899 3.02 41.25 24.69
N PRO A 900 1.82 41.58 25.22
CA PRO A 900 1.67 42.59 26.28
C PRO A 900 2.42 42.16 27.56
N ALA A 901 3.01 43.13 28.28
CA ALA A 901 3.63 42.88 29.58
C ALA A 901 2.61 42.31 30.59
N GLY A 902 2.96 41.27 31.35
CA GLY A 902 2.05 40.60 32.28
C GLY A 902 1.30 39.39 31.73
N SER A 903 1.42 39.07 30.44
CA SER A 903 0.73 37.92 29.82
C SER A 903 1.60 36.66 29.76
N ILE A 904 0.96 35.50 30.03
CA ILE A 904 1.57 34.18 29.86
C ILE A 904 1.68 33.89 28.36
N ASP A 905 2.88 33.51 27.92
CA ASP A 905 3.13 33.17 26.54
C ASP A 905 2.25 31.96 26.13
N PRO A 906 1.46 32.07 25.04
CA PRO A 906 0.59 30.99 24.58
C PRO A 906 1.32 29.66 24.32
N ARG A 907 2.64 29.70 24.08
CA ARG A 907 3.49 28.51 23.94
C ARG A 907 3.53 27.67 25.23
N VAL A 908 3.38 28.27 26.41
CA VAL A 908 3.35 27.56 27.71
C VAL A 908 2.04 26.80 27.90
N GLU A 909 0.90 27.42 27.59
CA GLU A 909 -0.42 26.77 27.66
C GLU A 909 -0.53 25.63 26.66
N LYS A 910 -0.03 25.85 25.44
CA LYS A 910 0.04 24.80 24.42
C LYS A 910 0.92 23.65 24.88
N LEU A 911 2.08 23.93 25.49
CA LEU A 911 2.94 22.89 26.07
C LEU A 911 2.20 22.04 27.10
N ASN A 912 1.40 22.67 27.97
CA ASN A 912 0.61 21.96 28.98
C ASN A 912 -0.42 21.02 28.34
N SER A 913 -1.10 21.49 27.29
CA SER A 913 -2.06 20.66 26.54
C SER A 913 -1.39 19.48 25.84
N MET A 914 -0.19 19.69 25.30
CA MET A 914 0.62 18.65 24.65
C MET A 914 1.14 17.65 25.66
N PHE A 915 1.61 18.11 26.82
CA PHE A 915 2.08 17.24 27.91
C PHE A 915 0.98 16.29 28.38
N ARG A 916 -0.27 16.74 28.41
CA ARG A 916 -1.43 15.91 28.79
C ARG A 916 -1.88 14.92 27.72
N SER A 917 -1.44 15.06 26.48
CA SER A 917 -1.88 14.25 25.34
C SER A 917 -0.76 13.41 24.68
N ALA A 918 0.50 13.59 25.11
CA ALA A 918 1.66 12.92 24.53
C ALA A 918 1.95 11.53 25.13
N ASP A 919 2.56 10.66 24.32
CA ASP A 919 3.07 9.34 24.73
C ASP A 919 4.44 9.44 25.43
N GLU A 920 4.99 8.32 25.94
CA GLU A 920 6.21 8.35 26.77
C GLU A 920 7.47 8.91 26.07
N TRP A 921 7.59 8.76 24.74
CA TRP A 921 8.71 9.33 23.99
C TRP A 921 8.48 10.81 23.67
N GLY A 922 7.24 11.20 23.38
CA GLY A 922 6.81 12.58 23.25
C GLY A 922 7.06 13.37 24.54
N LEU A 923 6.81 12.78 25.71
CA LEU A 923 7.05 13.42 27.02
C LEU A 923 8.54 13.73 27.26
N TYR A 924 9.47 12.88 26.81
CA TYR A 924 10.90 13.18 26.87
C TYR A 924 11.30 14.36 25.97
N GLY A 925 10.73 14.43 24.76
CA GLY A 925 10.90 15.54 23.84
C GLY A 925 10.35 16.86 24.40
N ILE A 926 9.15 16.83 24.99
CA ILE A 926 8.50 17.99 25.59
C ILE A 926 9.30 18.51 26.79
N SER A 927 9.86 17.63 27.64
CA SER A 927 10.70 18.06 28.77
C SER A 927 12.02 18.70 28.34
N ASN A 928 12.59 18.32 27.20
CA ASN A 928 13.77 19.01 26.65
C ASN A 928 13.39 20.34 26.00
N PHE A 929 12.29 20.37 25.25
CA PHE A 929 11.79 21.56 24.59
C PHE A 929 11.36 22.64 25.59
N GLY A 930 10.69 22.28 26.69
CA GLY A 930 10.35 23.23 27.76
C GLY A 930 11.57 23.95 28.34
N ALA A 931 12.69 23.24 28.49
CA ALA A 931 13.94 23.84 28.99
C ALA A 931 14.62 24.78 27.97
N GLU A 932 14.47 24.53 26.67
CA GLU A 932 14.91 25.47 25.62
C GLU A 932 13.96 26.67 25.51
N LEU A 933 12.65 26.42 25.59
CA LEU A 933 11.59 27.43 25.52
C LEU A 933 11.77 28.47 26.63
N GLU A 934 12.08 28.05 27.87
CA GLU A 934 12.29 28.92 29.03
C GLU A 934 13.22 30.10 28.74
N ARG A 935 14.30 29.89 27.95
CA ARG A 935 15.27 30.95 27.62
C ARG A 935 14.70 32.07 26.76
N SER A 936 13.59 31.81 26.07
CA SER A 936 12.88 32.75 25.20
C SER A 936 11.62 33.37 25.84
N LEU A 937 11.29 32.97 27.07
CA LEU A 937 10.10 33.41 27.80
C LEU A 937 10.38 34.62 28.70
N ASN A 938 9.35 35.43 28.96
CA ASN A 938 9.38 36.44 30.02
C ASN A 938 9.33 35.77 31.41
N LYS A 939 9.68 36.52 32.48
CA LYS A 939 9.80 35.97 33.83
C LYS A 939 8.50 35.33 34.35
N GLU A 940 7.35 35.93 34.05
CA GLU A 940 6.03 35.39 34.45
C GLU A 940 5.71 34.07 33.74
N SER A 941 6.05 33.96 32.45
CA SER A 941 5.87 32.74 31.65
C SER A 941 6.86 31.64 32.03
N GLN A 942 8.08 32.00 32.46
CA GLN A 942 9.05 31.06 33.02
C GLN A 942 8.54 30.45 34.32
N LEU A 943 7.92 31.27 35.19
CA LEU A 943 7.30 30.80 36.43
C LEU A 943 6.07 29.93 36.15
N ALA A 944 5.20 30.32 35.22
CA ALA A 944 4.06 29.51 34.82
C ALA A 944 4.48 28.15 34.21
N LEU A 945 5.55 28.14 33.43
CA LEU A 945 6.13 26.91 32.87
C LEU A 945 6.69 25.99 33.97
N ALA A 946 7.35 26.57 34.98
CA ALA A 946 7.84 25.83 36.13
C ALA A 946 6.69 25.23 36.95
N ASP A 947 5.66 26.03 37.26
CA ASP A 947 4.49 25.58 38.01
C ASP A 947 3.72 24.49 37.25
N MET A 948 3.64 24.59 35.92
CA MET A 948 3.09 23.52 35.07
C MET A 948 3.84 22.20 35.24
N PHE A 949 5.17 22.18 35.06
CA PHE A 949 5.95 20.95 35.22
C PHE A 949 5.91 20.42 36.66
N MET A 950 5.83 21.29 37.67
CA MET A 950 5.67 20.88 39.08
C MET A 950 4.32 20.21 39.32
N ASN A 951 3.22 20.80 38.84
CA ASN A 951 1.89 20.25 38.99
C ASN A 951 1.78 18.88 38.29
N GLN A 952 2.32 18.74 37.09
CA GLN A 952 2.36 17.45 36.37
C GLN A 952 3.30 16.43 37.05
N ALA A 953 4.36 16.88 37.72
CA ALA A 953 5.25 16.01 38.50
C ALA A 953 4.60 15.43 39.76
N MET A 954 3.57 16.11 40.28
CA MET A 954 2.84 15.76 41.51
C MET A 954 1.45 15.14 41.24
N ASP A 955 0.96 15.16 40.01
CA ASP A 955 -0.36 14.59 39.65
C ASP A 955 -0.36 13.05 39.76
N GLU A 956 -1.05 12.52 40.77
CA GLU A 956 -1.18 11.08 41.01
C GLU A 956 -1.95 10.34 39.90
N GLY A 957 -2.71 11.07 39.06
CA GLY A 957 -3.38 10.52 37.89
C GLY A 957 -2.45 10.16 36.72
N LEU A 958 -1.18 10.60 36.76
CA LEU A 958 -0.18 10.30 35.73
C LEU A 958 0.68 9.06 36.03
N SER A 959 1.10 8.36 34.97
CA SER A 959 2.00 7.20 35.09
C SER A 959 3.34 7.57 35.75
N SER A 960 4.01 6.60 36.37
CA SER A 960 5.30 6.84 37.05
C SER A 960 6.37 7.41 36.11
N ASN A 961 6.36 6.99 34.85
CA ASN A 961 7.29 7.46 33.82
C ASN A 961 6.96 8.88 33.37
N ALA A 962 5.68 9.21 33.17
CA ALA A 962 5.23 10.56 32.82
C ALA A 962 5.58 11.57 33.92
N ARG A 963 5.34 11.20 35.19
CA ARG A 963 5.82 11.98 36.34
C ARG A 963 7.34 12.10 36.37
N GLY A 964 8.07 11.04 36.04
CA GLY A 964 9.53 11.04 35.91
C GLY A 964 10.04 12.03 34.86
N TYR A 965 9.38 12.12 33.70
CA TYR A 965 9.73 13.08 32.65
C TYR A 965 9.33 14.51 33.01
N ALA A 966 8.17 14.73 33.65
CA ALA A 966 7.77 16.04 34.17
C ALA A 966 8.77 16.58 35.20
N ARG A 967 9.19 15.71 36.13
CA ARG A 967 10.25 16.00 37.11
C ARG A 967 11.57 16.31 36.41
N SER A 968 11.95 15.55 35.38
CA SER A 968 13.16 15.82 34.58
C SER A 968 13.11 17.17 33.86
N GLY A 969 11.95 17.56 33.33
CA GLY A 969 11.73 18.88 32.71
C GLY A 969 11.84 20.00 33.74
N PHE A 970 11.20 19.84 34.91
CA PHE A 970 11.28 20.78 36.02
C PHE A 970 12.72 21.05 36.49
N PHE A 971 13.52 20.00 36.68
CA PHE A 971 14.93 20.14 37.09
C PHE A 971 15.88 20.69 36.01
N LYS A 972 15.39 20.88 34.78
CA LYS A 972 16.14 21.53 33.69
C LYS A 972 15.85 23.04 33.60
N LEU A 973 14.84 23.54 34.31
CA LEU A 973 14.50 24.96 34.30
C LEU A 973 15.45 25.78 35.16
N LYS A 974 16.02 26.83 34.57
CA LYS A 974 16.96 27.75 35.22
C LYS A 974 16.29 28.55 36.34
N THR A 975 15.06 29.01 36.14
CA THR A 975 14.30 29.82 37.10
C THR A 975 14.03 29.07 38.39
N VAL A 976 13.86 27.74 38.32
CA VAL A 976 13.69 26.85 39.48
C VAL A 976 14.99 26.68 40.27
N LEU A 977 16.13 26.60 39.57
CA LEU A 977 17.45 26.38 40.18
C LEU A 977 18.00 27.61 40.91
N GLU A 978 17.45 28.80 40.65
CA GLU A 978 17.82 30.05 41.31
C GLU A 978 16.99 30.32 42.60
N ASP A 979 15.86 29.63 42.79
CA ASP A 979 14.97 29.74 43.96
C ASP A 979 15.18 28.58 44.95
N THR A 980 16.04 28.82 45.94
CA THR A 980 16.46 27.82 46.93
C THR A 980 15.34 27.30 47.84
N GLU A 981 14.27 28.07 48.08
CA GLU A 981 13.14 27.62 48.91
C GLU A 981 12.27 26.59 48.15
N ARG A 982 11.96 26.87 46.87
CA ARG A 982 11.20 25.95 46.02
C ARG A 982 11.97 24.65 45.76
N LEU A 983 13.28 24.72 45.53
CA LEU A 983 14.13 23.54 45.33
C LEU A 983 14.19 22.67 46.59
N SER A 984 14.30 23.28 47.77
CA SER A 984 14.34 22.58 49.06
C SER A 984 13.02 21.88 49.40
N SER A 985 11.89 22.55 49.16
CA SER A 985 10.53 21.98 49.34
C SER A 985 10.28 20.77 48.45
N LEU A 986 10.83 20.75 47.23
CA LEU A 986 10.67 19.60 46.33
C LEU A 986 11.56 18.42 46.74
N LEU A 987 12.83 18.68 47.12
CA LEU A 987 13.79 17.63 47.51
C LEU A 987 13.37 16.86 48.77
N SER A 988 12.51 17.43 49.62
CA SER A 988 11.93 16.75 50.78
C SER A 988 10.81 15.76 50.44
N HIS A 989 10.22 15.83 49.22
CA HIS A 989 9.08 15.02 48.78
C HIS A 989 9.43 13.94 47.72
N VAL A 990 10.71 13.76 47.36
CA VAL A 990 11.14 12.85 46.29
C VAL A 990 11.77 11.56 46.84
N ASP A 991 11.30 10.41 46.36
CA ASP A 991 11.81 9.07 46.69
C ASP A 991 13.28 8.84 46.30
N ALA A 992 14.01 8.07 47.10
CA ALA A 992 15.46 7.84 46.97
C ALA A 992 15.86 7.27 45.59
N ASP A 993 15.06 6.36 45.03
CA ASP A 993 15.26 5.69 43.72
C ASP A 993 15.15 6.64 42.52
N ILE A 994 14.49 7.79 42.70
CA ILE A 994 14.28 8.79 41.66
C ILE A 994 15.38 9.86 41.75
N VAL A 995 15.81 10.21 42.98
CA VAL A 995 16.99 11.06 43.19
C VAL A 995 18.25 10.42 42.60
N GLU A 996 18.37 9.09 42.63
CA GLU A 996 19.52 8.38 42.04
C GLU A 996 19.56 8.47 40.50
N ARG A 997 18.39 8.49 39.84
CA ARG A 997 18.26 8.63 38.37
C ARG A 997 18.30 10.08 37.89
N ALA A 998 17.77 11.02 38.67
CA ALA A 998 17.79 12.46 38.37
C ALA A 998 19.11 13.13 38.80
N GLY A 999 19.89 12.49 39.67
CA GLY A 999 21.10 13.04 40.30
C GLY A 999 22.12 13.57 39.30
N ASP A 1000 22.35 12.87 38.19
CA ASP A 1000 23.31 13.31 37.17
C ASP A 1000 22.85 14.60 36.45
N ALA A 1001 21.53 14.82 36.29
CA ALA A 1001 20.97 16.03 35.68
C ALA A 1001 20.92 17.21 36.68
N LEU A 1002 20.47 16.94 37.91
CA LEU A 1002 20.48 17.92 39.00
C LEU A 1002 21.89 18.44 39.28
N ILE A 1003 22.88 17.55 39.35
CA ILE A 1003 24.30 17.90 39.57
C ILE A 1003 24.84 18.70 38.39
N ARG A 1004 24.59 18.29 37.12
CA ARG A 1004 25.00 19.06 35.93
C ARG A 1004 24.42 20.47 35.91
N ASN A 1005 23.17 20.65 36.32
CA ASN A 1005 22.49 21.94 36.25
C ASN A 1005 22.80 22.85 37.46
N LEU A 1006 22.96 22.31 38.68
CA LEU A 1006 23.51 23.05 39.82
C LEU A 1006 24.93 23.58 39.53
N ASN A 1007 25.72 22.77 38.82
CA ASN A 1007 27.06 23.15 38.36
C ASN A 1007 27.04 24.32 37.35
N ALA A 1008 26.01 24.40 36.52
CA ALA A 1008 25.81 25.47 35.53
C ALA A 1008 25.21 26.75 36.14
N ALA A 1009 24.32 26.64 37.13
CA ALA A 1009 23.61 27.77 37.73
C ALA A 1009 24.49 28.62 38.67
N TYR A 1010 25.39 28.02 39.45
CA TYR A 1010 26.05 28.73 40.56
C TYR A 1010 27.49 29.23 40.33
N GLY A 1011 28.14 28.91 39.21
CA GLY A 1011 29.53 29.34 38.91
C GLY A 1011 30.58 28.97 39.99
N ALA A 1012 31.86 29.32 39.77
CA ALA A 1012 32.95 29.00 40.71
C ALA A 1012 32.90 29.82 42.04
N ALA A 1013 32.11 30.91 42.09
CA ALA A 1013 32.13 31.90 43.17
C ALA A 1013 31.21 31.60 44.38
N ASN A 1014 30.36 30.57 44.34
CA ASN A 1014 29.38 30.27 45.40
C ASN A 1014 29.63 28.93 46.11
N PHE A 1015 30.87 28.71 46.57
CA PHE A 1015 31.30 27.48 47.25
C PHE A 1015 30.50 27.19 48.53
N GLU A 1016 30.25 28.19 49.36
CA GLU A 1016 29.47 28.10 50.63
C GLU A 1016 28.03 27.59 50.41
N LYS A 1017 27.33 28.09 49.39
CA LYS A 1017 25.97 27.64 49.06
C LYS A 1017 25.93 26.21 48.54
N ARG A 1018 26.95 25.78 47.79
CA ARG A 1018 27.09 24.40 47.29
C ARG A 1018 27.43 23.43 48.44
N LEU A 1019 28.26 23.86 49.38
CA LEU A 1019 28.62 23.08 50.57
C LEU A 1019 27.44 22.91 51.53
N SER A 1020 26.62 23.96 51.70
CA SER A 1020 25.36 23.92 52.45
C SER A 1020 24.35 22.93 51.84
N LEU A 1021 24.23 22.90 50.51
CA LEU A 1021 23.38 21.94 49.78
C LEU A 1021 23.88 20.48 49.93
N LEU A 1022 25.20 20.28 49.99
CA LEU A 1022 25.82 18.98 50.28
C LEU A 1022 25.60 18.51 51.71
N ASN A 1023 25.57 19.43 52.67
CA ASN A 1023 25.22 19.11 54.06
C ASN A 1023 23.75 18.72 54.21
N THR A 1024 22.85 19.19 53.35
CA THR A 1024 21.44 18.75 53.30
C THR A 1024 21.29 17.34 52.70
N LEU A 1025 22.27 16.88 51.92
CA LEU A 1025 22.32 15.52 51.35
C LEU A 1025 23.00 14.49 52.28
N LYS A 1026 23.42 14.91 53.49
CA LYS A 1026 24.25 14.11 54.41
C LYS A 1026 23.55 12.85 54.96
N GLU A 1027 22.22 12.83 54.95
CA GLU A 1027 21.38 11.67 55.34
C GLU A 1027 20.91 10.81 54.16
N LYS A 1028 21.43 11.03 52.93
CA LYS A 1028 21.03 10.31 51.71
C LYS A 1028 22.07 9.23 51.29
N PRO A 1029 21.73 8.29 50.38
CA PRO A 1029 22.56 7.11 50.06
C PRO A 1029 23.99 7.40 49.59
N ALA A 1030 24.94 6.53 49.96
CA ALA A 1030 26.39 6.71 49.73
C ALA A 1030 26.78 6.92 48.24
N THR A 1031 26.06 6.29 47.30
CA THR A 1031 26.25 6.45 45.85
C THR A 1031 26.02 7.88 45.39
N LEU A 1032 25.03 8.58 45.95
CA LEU A 1032 24.72 9.97 45.57
C LEU A 1032 25.80 10.93 46.10
N ARG A 1033 26.28 10.69 47.34
CA ARG A 1033 27.39 11.44 47.94
C ARG A 1033 28.67 11.28 47.12
N MET A 1034 28.96 10.06 46.64
CA MET A 1034 30.11 9.77 45.78
C MET A 1034 30.03 10.45 44.40
N LYS A 1035 28.85 10.47 43.77
CA LYS A 1035 28.64 11.18 42.49
C LYS A 1035 28.80 12.69 42.64
N ALA A 1036 28.30 13.27 43.74
CA ALA A 1036 28.46 14.69 44.03
C ALA A 1036 29.95 15.06 44.29
N LEU A 1037 30.68 14.23 45.05
CA LEU A 1037 32.12 14.41 45.27
C LEU A 1037 32.95 14.26 43.98
N THR A 1038 32.60 13.31 43.11
CA THR A 1038 33.25 13.12 41.80
C THR A 1038 33.05 14.34 40.90
N ALA A 1039 31.84 14.90 40.86
CA ALA A 1039 31.53 16.10 40.07
C ALA A 1039 32.22 17.36 40.59
N LEU A 1040 32.29 17.55 41.92
CA LEU A 1040 33.05 18.64 42.53
C LEU A 1040 34.55 18.53 42.23
N SER A 1041 35.10 17.32 42.29
CA SER A 1041 36.51 17.04 41.94
C SER A 1041 36.82 17.40 40.49
N TYR A 1042 35.89 17.11 39.56
CA TYR A 1042 36.04 17.39 38.12
C TYR A 1042 35.98 18.90 37.77
N GLN A 1043 35.35 19.75 38.59
CA GLN A 1043 35.32 21.21 38.35
C GLN A 1043 36.53 21.95 38.96
N HIS A 1044 36.99 21.52 40.14
CA HIS A 1044 38.08 22.21 40.85
C HIS A 1044 39.48 21.64 40.55
N TYR A 1045 39.64 20.66 39.64
CA TYR A 1045 40.96 20.12 39.26
C TYR A 1045 41.93 21.16 38.69
N ARG A 1046 41.45 22.34 38.28
CA ARG A 1046 42.27 23.46 37.81
C ARG A 1046 42.52 24.55 38.88
N ASP A 1047 41.91 24.45 40.07
CA ASP A 1047 41.99 25.43 41.16
C ASP A 1047 42.61 24.81 42.44
N PRO A 1048 43.87 25.13 42.79
CA PRO A 1048 44.59 24.52 43.92
C PRO A 1048 43.96 24.78 45.29
N VAL A 1049 43.24 25.89 45.46
CA VAL A 1049 42.64 26.27 46.76
C VAL A 1049 41.29 25.56 46.95
N GLY A 1050 40.52 25.42 45.88
CA GLY A 1050 39.22 24.74 45.90
C GLY A 1050 39.29 23.21 46.02
N ILE A 1051 40.39 22.57 45.61
CA ILE A 1051 40.52 21.10 45.63
C ILE A 1051 40.97 20.53 46.98
N ALA A 1052 41.64 21.31 47.83
CA ALA A 1052 42.20 20.83 49.11
C ALA A 1052 41.14 20.33 50.11
N PRO A 1053 39.97 20.99 50.30
CA PRO A 1053 38.89 20.48 51.15
C PRO A 1053 38.23 19.21 50.60
N VAL A 1054 38.11 19.11 49.26
CA VAL A 1054 37.57 17.92 48.57
C VAL A 1054 38.51 16.73 48.76
N LEU A 1055 39.83 16.94 48.65
CA LEU A 1055 40.84 15.91 48.92
C LEU A 1055 40.88 15.50 50.41
N ALA A 1056 40.65 16.42 51.34
CA ALA A 1056 40.60 16.12 52.78
C ALA A 1056 39.40 15.21 53.14
N GLU A 1057 38.25 15.42 52.52
CA GLU A 1057 37.06 14.59 52.75
C GLU A 1057 37.16 13.23 52.04
N VAL A 1058 37.79 13.18 50.86
CA VAL A 1058 38.08 11.93 50.14
C VAL A 1058 39.12 11.07 50.86
N ARG A 1059 40.13 11.66 51.51
CA ARG A 1059 41.13 10.94 52.32
C ARG A 1059 40.55 10.27 53.57
N ARG A 1060 39.33 10.62 53.97
CA ARG A 1060 38.60 9.96 55.07
C ARG A 1060 37.81 8.72 54.61
N LEU A 1061 37.78 8.42 53.32
CA LEU A 1061 37.05 7.29 52.75
C LEU A 1061 37.92 6.02 52.70
N ASP A 1062 37.34 4.87 53.06
CA ASP A 1062 37.98 3.55 52.94
C ASP A 1062 37.86 3.04 51.50
N PHE A 1063 38.88 3.35 50.69
CA PHE A 1063 38.91 3.01 49.27
C PHE A 1063 38.83 1.52 48.98
N LYS A 1064 39.37 0.67 49.87
CA LYS A 1064 39.32 -0.78 49.68
C LYS A 1064 37.88 -1.27 49.79
N LYS A 1065 37.18 -0.85 50.85
CA LYS A 1065 35.76 -1.19 51.07
C LYS A 1065 34.85 -0.63 49.98
N LEU A 1066 35.18 0.55 49.43
CA LEU A 1066 34.43 1.18 48.35
C LEU A 1066 34.66 0.52 46.98
N LEU A 1067 35.88 0.06 46.68
CA LEU A 1067 36.16 -0.72 45.47
C LEU A 1067 35.45 -2.09 45.50
N GLU A 1068 35.30 -2.69 46.68
CA GLU A 1068 34.61 -3.97 46.85
C GLU A 1068 33.08 -3.82 46.70
N THR A 1069 32.50 -2.70 47.13
CA THR A 1069 31.03 -2.49 47.14
C THR A 1069 30.51 -1.69 45.94
N HIS A 1070 31.31 -0.78 45.38
CA HIS A 1070 30.94 0.12 44.27
C HIS A 1070 32.12 0.30 43.28
N PRO A 1071 32.53 -0.77 42.56
CA PRO A 1071 33.76 -0.79 41.77
C PRO A 1071 33.77 0.20 40.60
N LYS A 1072 32.61 0.48 39.99
CA LYS A 1072 32.51 1.32 38.79
C LYS A 1072 32.66 2.81 39.12
N GLU A 1073 31.96 3.28 40.13
CA GLU A 1073 31.99 4.66 40.62
C GLU A 1073 33.34 4.98 41.28
N THR A 1074 33.88 4.02 42.03
CA THR A 1074 35.21 4.14 42.64
C THR A 1074 36.30 4.18 41.58
N SER A 1075 36.19 3.38 40.51
CA SER A 1075 37.13 3.41 39.37
C SER A 1075 37.08 4.73 38.60
N GLU A 1076 35.91 5.35 38.43
CA GLU A 1076 35.81 6.66 37.77
C GLU A 1076 36.28 7.82 38.64
N LEU A 1077 36.06 7.75 39.97
CA LEU A 1077 36.66 8.71 40.90
C LEU A 1077 38.20 8.60 40.86
N ILE A 1078 38.75 7.38 40.84
CA ILE A 1078 40.19 7.13 40.71
C ILE A 1078 40.71 7.61 39.36
N ARG A 1079 40.02 7.32 38.25
CA ARG A 1079 40.40 7.76 36.90
C ARG A 1079 40.40 9.29 36.77
N THR A 1080 39.39 9.95 37.34
CA THR A 1080 39.29 11.42 37.33
C THR A 1080 40.40 12.05 38.16
N GLN A 1081 40.72 11.47 39.32
CA GLN A 1081 41.85 11.91 40.13
C GLN A 1081 43.20 11.61 39.46
N MET A 1082 43.33 10.47 38.76
CA MET A 1082 44.52 10.14 37.97
C MET A 1082 44.73 11.14 36.83
N LEU A 1083 43.70 11.51 36.08
CA LEU A 1083 43.82 12.52 35.03
C LEU A 1083 44.16 13.90 35.60
N ALA A 1084 43.57 14.28 36.73
CA ALA A 1084 43.88 15.53 37.41
C ALA A 1084 45.33 15.59 37.93
N VAL A 1085 45.81 14.52 38.58
CA VAL A 1085 47.18 14.41 39.07
C VAL A 1085 48.17 14.31 37.90
N ILE A 1086 47.92 13.47 36.90
CA ILE A 1086 48.79 13.29 35.73
C ILE A 1086 48.90 14.59 34.91
N GLU A 1087 47.80 15.31 34.63
CA GLU A 1087 47.89 16.55 33.85
C GLU A 1087 48.49 17.73 34.62
N GLN A 1088 48.26 17.82 35.94
CA GLN A 1088 48.72 18.93 36.77
C GLN A 1088 50.18 18.74 37.23
N ASP A 1089 50.59 17.50 37.51
CA ASP A 1089 51.95 17.18 37.94
C ASP A 1089 52.92 16.98 36.76
N PHE A 1090 52.53 16.43 35.60
CA PHE A 1090 53.45 16.37 34.44
C PHE A 1090 53.75 17.73 33.81
N LYS A 1091 52.88 18.73 34.03
CA LYS A 1091 53.17 20.12 33.64
C LYS A 1091 54.14 20.82 34.60
N ARG A 1092 54.42 20.28 35.79
CA ARG A 1092 55.22 20.93 36.84
C ARG A 1092 56.36 20.09 37.44
N LEU A 1093 56.44 18.79 37.21
CA LEU A 1093 57.44 17.94 37.84
C LEU A 1093 58.73 17.78 37.02
N LEU A 1094 59.86 17.84 37.73
CA LEU A 1094 61.15 17.34 37.28
C LEU A 1094 61.05 15.83 36.94
N PRO A 1095 61.77 15.35 35.90
CA PRO A 1095 61.68 13.99 35.36
C PRO A 1095 61.69 12.85 36.38
N ALA A 1096 62.41 13.00 37.50
CA ALA A 1096 62.58 11.96 38.52
C ALA A 1096 61.30 11.63 39.34
N LYS A 1097 60.32 12.53 39.44
CA LYS A 1097 59.08 12.27 40.22
C LYS A 1097 57.98 11.60 39.40
N ALA A 1098 57.97 11.83 38.08
CA ALA A 1098 57.07 11.15 37.14
C ALA A 1098 57.39 9.65 37.02
N GLU A 1099 58.67 9.30 37.07
CA GLU A 1099 59.16 7.92 37.00
C GLU A 1099 58.72 7.07 38.20
N ASN A 1100 58.81 7.61 39.42
CA ASN A 1100 58.36 6.91 40.64
C ASN A 1100 56.84 6.66 40.65
N PHE A 1101 56.06 7.66 40.22
CA PHE A 1101 54.60 7.54 40.16
C PHE A 1101 54.14 6.48 39.15
N LEU A 1102 54.73 6.45 37.94
CA LEU A 1102 54.42 5.45 36.92
C LEU A 1102 54.86 4.04 37.35
N THR A 1103 55.97 3.93 38.08
CA THR A 1103 56.49 2.65 38.60
C THR A 1103 55.60 2.05 39.68
N ASP A 1104 55.06 2.86 40.60
CA ASP A 1104 54.15 2.36 41.64
C ASP A 1104 52.77 1.98 41.09
N LEU A 1105 52.32 2.64 40.02
CA LEU A 1105 51.06 2.31 39.36
C LEU A 1105 51.13 1.00 38.55
N TYR A 1106 52.26 0.74 37.88
CA TYR A 1106 52.46 -0.47 37.08
C TYR A 1106 52.60 -1.76 37.94
N ARG A 1107 52.67 -1.63 39.27
CA ARG A 1107 52.68 -2.75 40.23
C ARG A 1107 51.29 -3.35 40.51
N TYR A 1108 50.20 -2.71 40.10
CA TYR A 1108 48.84 -3.19 40.36
C TYR A 1108 48.28 -4.00 39.16
N PRO A 1109 47.96 -5.31 39.34
CA PRO A 1109 47.68 -6.23 38.22
C PRO A 1109 46.32 -6.04 37.53
N THR A 1110 45.36 -5.36 38.14
CA THR A 1110 43.96 -5.24 37.64
C THR A 1110 43.65 -3.94 36.88
N GLY A 1111 44.67 -3.28 36.30
CA GLY A 1111 44.50 -1.99 35.60
C GLY A 1111 45.32 -1.81 34.31
N ALA A 1112 46.01 -2.85 33.83
CA ALA A 1112 46.99 -2.74 32.74
C ALA A 1112 46.46 -2.06 31.47
N GLU A 1113 45.22 -2.33 31.06
CA GLU A 1113 44.64 -1.75 29.85
C GLU A 1113 44.31 -0.25 29.97
N ILE A 1114 43.93 0.21 31.17
CA ILE A 1114 43.65 1.63 31.45
C ILE A 1114 44.96 2.42 31.55
N ILE A 1115 45.97 1.81 32.17
CA ILE A 1115 47.32 2.35 32.28
C ILE A 1115 47.95 2.50 30.89
N ASP A 1116 47.86 1.47 30.06
CA ASP A 1116 48.38 1.47 28.70
C ASP A 1116 47.72 2.53 27.79
N ARG A 1117 46.40 2.72 27.89
CA ARG A 1117 45.70 3.80 27.16
C ARG A 1117 46.12 5.19 27.64
N SER A 1118 46.41 5.32 28.94
CA SER A 1118 46.86 6.58 29.53
C SER A 1118 48.29 6.92 29.10
N ILE A 1119 49.18 5.92 29.05
CA ILE A 1119 50.55 6.04 28.50
C ILE A 1119 50.50 6.40 27.01
N ALA A 1120 49.64 5.73 26.22
CA ALA A 1120 49.44 6.03 24.80
C ALA A 1120 48.92 7.47 24.58
N SER A 1121 48.02 7.95 25.45
CA SER A 1121 47.54 9.34 25.42
C SER A 1121 48.67 10.32 25.75
N ALA A 1122 49.51 10.00 26.74
CA ALA A 1122 50.65 10.85 27.12
C ALA A 1122 51.69 10.97 25.99
N ILE A 1123 52.00 9.86 25.29
CA ILE A 1123 52.86 9.86 24.10
C ILE A 1123 52.30 10.78 23.00
N ASN A 1124 50.98 10.74 22.79
CA ASN A 1124 50.32 11.53 21.74
C ASN A 1124 50.14 13.01 22.09
N ASN A 1125 49.95 13.35 23.37
CA ASN A 1125 49.39 14.64 23.79
C ASN A 1125 50.32 15.52 24.66
N ALA A 1126 51.36 14.99 25.31
CA ALA A 1126 52.22 15.78 26.19
C ALA A 1126 53.04 16.83 25.40
N ALA A 1127 53.00 18.12 25.75
CA ALA A 1127 53.75 19.15 25.01
C ALA A 1127 55.27 19.13 25.30
N ASN A 1128 55.65 18.75 26.53
CA ASN A 1128 57.03 18.56 26.99
C ASN A 1128 57.14 17.15 27.63
N GLY A 1129 58.29 16.48 27.54
CA GLY A 1129 58.52 15.19 28.21
C GLY A 1129 58.29 13.93 27.37
N ARG A 1130 57.92 14.06 26.08
CA ARG A 1130 57.65 12.90 25.18
C ARG A 1130 58.87 11.98 25.02
N LEU A 1131 60.06 12.56 24.99
CA LEU A 1131 61.32 11.82 24.89
C LEU A 1131 61.59 10.97 26.14
N GLU A 1132 61.36 11.52 27.32
CA GLU A 1132 61.48 10.84 28.61
C GLU A 1132 60.46 9.71 28.75
N ILE A 1133 59.22 9.93 28.31
CA ILE A 1133 58.16 8.90 28.31
C ILE A 1133 58.54 7.76 27.35
N LEU A 1134 59.01 8.07 26.15
CA LEU A 1134 59.47 7.04 25.19
C LEU A 1134 60.68 6.25 25.73
N ARG A 1135 61.61 6.92 26.44
CA ARG A 1135 62.73 6.24 27.14
C ARG A 1135 62.25 5.36 28.29
N TRP A 1136 61.29 5.82 29.08
CA TRP A 1136 60.73 5.05 30.20
C TRP A 1136 59.98 3.81 29.70
N VAL A 1137 59.14 3.95 28.66
CA VAL A 1137 58.42 2.81 28.06
C VAL A 1137 59.43 1.78 27.52
N ARG A 1138 60.50 2.24 26.87
CA ARG A 1138 61.61 1.42 26.41
C ARG A 1138 62.37 0.69 27.54
N GLN A 1139 62.35 1.20 28.77
CA GLN A 1139 63.09 0.59 29.90
C GLN A 1139 62.22 -0.31 30.77
N ASN A 1140 60.91 -0.04 30.87
CA ASN A 1140 60.06 -0.62 31.90
C ASN A 1140 58.88 -1.45 31.37
N VAL A 1141 58.49 -1.31 30.10
CA VAL A 1141 57.38 -2.11 29.53
C VAL A 1141 57.91 -3.40 28.93
N LYS A 1142 57.50 -4.55 29.48
CA LYS A 1142 57.95 -5.87 28.98
C LYS A 1142 57.23 -6.29 27.69
N ALA A 1143 55.94 -5.97 27.57
CA ALA A 1143 55.11 -6.29 26.41
C ALA A 1143 54.12 -5.13 26.14
N PRO A 1144 54.31 -4.34 25.07
CA PRO A 1144 53.45 -3.19 24.81
C PRO A 1144 52.10 -3.63 24.22
N SER A 1145 51.00 -3.03 24.67
CA SER A 1145 49.70 -3.20 24.01
C SER A 1145 49.64 -2.48 22.67
N LYS A 1146 48.63 -2.83 21.87
CA LYS A 1146 48.37 -2.20 20.57
C LYS A 1146 48.26 -0.67 20.66
N ALA A 1147 47.65 -0.14 21.73
CA ALA A 1147 47.52 1.30 21.90
C ALA A 1147 48.88 2.01 22.06
N ILE A 1148 49.83 1.39 22.74
CA ILE A 1148 51.20 1.91 22.90
C ILE A 1148 51.95 1.80 21.56
N LEU A 1149 51.81 0.67 20.85
CA LEU A 1149 52.42 0.46 19.53
C LEU A 1149 51.94 1.49 18.50
N ASP A 1150 50.62 1.72 18.41
CA ASP A 1150 50.02 2.71 17.50
C ASP A 1150 50.48 4.15 17.84
N ALA A 1151 50.61 4.47 19.14
CA ALA A 1151 51.09 5.77 19.59
C ALA A 1151 52.58 5.99 19.25
N MET A 1152 53.41 4.96 19.42
CA MET A 1152 54.82 4.99 19.03
C MET A 1152 54.99 5.07 17.52
N GLU A 1153 54.17 4.36 16.75
CA GLU A 1153 54.14 4.43 15.28
C GLU A 1153 53.85 5.85 14.79
N LYS A 1154 52.90 6.53 15.45
CA LYS A 1154 52.60 7.93 15.16
C LYS A 1154 53.76 8.84 15.57
N ALA A 1155 54.37 8.62 16.74
CA ALA A 1155 55.53 9.38 17.19
C ALA A 1155 56.74 9.21 16.26
N ALA A 1156 56.93 8.04 15.64
CA ALA A 1156 58.00 7.78 14.68
C ALA A 1156 57.92 8.64 13.40
N THR A 1157 56.74 9.19 13.08
CA THR A 1157 56.58 10.11 11.93
C THR A 1157 56.99 11.55 12.26
N VAL A 1158 57.12 11.91 13.54
CA VAL A 1158 57.48 13.25 14.01
C VAL A 1158 59.01 13.38 14.07
N PRO A 1159 59.64 14.34 13.33
CA PRO A 1159 61.10 14.42 13.21
C PRO A 1159 61.87 14.43 14.54
N GLU A 1160 61.41 15.18 15.54
CA GLU A 1160 62.08 15.34 16.85
C GLU A 1160 61.97 14.10 17.77
N LEU A 1161 61.01 13.22 17.51
CA LEU A 1161 60.75 12.01 18.31
C LEU A 1161 61.15 10.72 17.59
N ARG A 1162 61.42 10.83 16.28
CA ARG A 1162 61.63 9.73 15.34
C ARG A 1162 62.62 8.69 15.87
N ASP A 1163 63.81 9.13 16.25
CA ASP A 1163 64.88 8.21 16.63
C ASP A 1163 64.59 7.45 17.94
N SER A 1164 63.97 8.13 18.91
CA SER A 1164 63.60 7.51 20.19
C SER A 1164 62.37 6.60 20.10
N ALA A 1165 61.39 6.98 19.27
CA ALA A 1165 60.22 6.15 18.99
C ALA A 1165 60.59 4.88 18.21
N ILE A 1166 61.49 5.00 17.23
CA ILE A 1166 62.01 3.84 16.46
C ILE A 1166 62.87 2.95 17.36
N ALA A 1167 63.75 3.51 18.18
CA ALA A 1167 64.55 2.74 19.13
C ALA A 1167 63.70 2.01 20.19
N ALA A 1168 62.53 2.56 20.56
CA ALA A 1168 61.57 1.88 21.42
C ALA A 1168 60.83 0.76 20.65
N LEU A 1169 60.29 1.04 19.46
CA LEU A 1169 59.61 0.04 18.62
C LEU A 1169 60.49 -1.17 18.27
N MET A 1170 61.79 -0.96 18.07
CA MET A 1170 62.74 -2.03 17.73
C MET A 1170 63.09 -2.96 18.92
N GLN A 1171 62.60 -2.71 20.13
CA GLN A 1171 62.78 -3.66 21.25
C GLN A 1171 61.87 -4.88 21.17
N TRP A 1172 60.75 -4.81 20.46
CA TRP A 1172 59.74 -5.87 20.43
C TRP A 1172 59.48 -6.34 18.98
N PRO A 1173 59.32 -7.66 18.76
CA PRO A 1173 59.02 -8.21 17.42
C PRO A 1173 57.80 -7.57 16.74
N GLU A 1174 56.77 -7.26 17.51
CA GLU A 1174 55.54 -6.60 17.03
C GLU A 1174 55.81 -5.17 16.55
N GLY A 1175 56.66 -4.42 17.27
CA GLY A 1175 57.06 -3.07 16.87
C GLY A 1175 57.93 -3.09 15.59
N THR A 1176 58.77 -4.11 15.43
CA THR A 1176 59.53 -4.36 14.19
C THR A 1176 58.62 -4.62 12.99
N ARG A 1177 57.53 -5.38 13.16
CA ARG A 1177 56.52 -5.62 12.09
C ARG A 1177 55.77 -4.35 11.71
N VAL A 1178 55.41 -3.51 12.69
CA VAL A 1178 54.75 -2.22 12.47
C VAL A 1178 55.67 -1.29 11.64
N LEU A 1179 56.97 -1.23 11.98
CA LEU A 1179 57.95 -0.46 11.21
C LEU A 1179 58.12 -1.00 9.78
N ALA A 1180 58.17 -2.31 9.60
CA ALA A 1180 58.31 -2.94 8.28
C ALA A 1180 57.12 -2.68 7.35
N GLY A 1181 55.88 -2.75 7.86
CA GLY A 1181 54.68 -2.46 7.08
C GLY A 1181 54.62 -1.01 6.58
N LYS A 1182 55.16 -0.05 7.34
CA LYS A 1182 55.09 1.38 7.02
C LYS A 1182 56.24 1.87 6.14
N ALA A 1183 57.37 1.19 6.14
CA ALA A 1183 58.51 1.44 5.24
C ALA A 1183 58.14 1.29 3.74
N TRP A 1184 57.03 0.61 3.44
CA TRP A 1184 56.48 0.50 2.09
C TRP A 1184 55.87 1.83 1.59
N SER A 1185 55.40 2.69 2.49
CA SER A 1185 54.69 3.93 2.15
C SER A 1185 55.45 5.23 2.47
N ASP A 1186 56.56 5.20 3.21
CA ASP A 1186 57.33 6.40 3.58
C ASP A 1186 58.83 6.27 3.21
N SER A 1187 59.27 7.11 2.26
CA SER A 1187 60.64 7.10 1.72
C SER A 1187 61.72 7.51 2.73
N SER A 1188 61.35 8.28 3.75
CA SER A 1188 62.27 8.78 4.79
C SER A 1188 62.57 7.67 5.80
N LEU A 1189 61.51 6.96 6.23
CA LEU A 1189 61.62 5.74 7.04
C LEU A 1189 62.37 4.64 6.29
N ARG A 1190 62.14 4.49 4.98
CA ARG A 1190 62.84 3.51 4.13
C ARG A 1190 64.36 3.75 4.10
N LYS A 1191 64.82 5.00 3.87
CA LYS A 1191 66.25 5.37 3.88
C LYS A 1191 66.94 5.11 5.21
N MET A 1192 66.22 5.26 6.32
CA MET A 1192 66.76 5.12 7.67
C MET A 1192 66.81 3.66 8.12
N ILE A 1193 65.81 2.84 7.76
CA ILE A 1193 65.78 1.39 8.00
C ILE A 1193 66.88 0.66 7.21
N SER A 1194 67.26 1.20 6.04
CA SER A 1194 68.42 0.74 5.27
C SER A 1194 69.79 1.16 5.82
N SER A 1195 69.86 1.77 7.01
CA SER A 1195 71.13 2.02 7.69
C SER A 1195 71.71 0.75 8.30
N GLU A 1196 73.04 0.64 8.28
CA GLU A 1196 73.79 -0.54 8.78
C GLU A 1196 73.42 -0.96 10.23
N PRO A 1197 73.16 -0.04 11.19
CA PRO A 1197 72.73 -0.42 12.55
C PRO A 1197 71.33 -1.04 12.60
N CYS A 1198 70.40 -0.58 11.75
CA CYS A 1198 69.06 -1.14 11.67
C CYS A 1198 69.08 -2.52 11.02
N GLN A 1199 69.84 -2.70 9.94
CA GLN A 1199 70.00 -3.99 9.26
C GLN A 1199 70.54 -5.07 10.20
N ARG A 1200 71.59 -4.77 10.99
CA ARG A 1200 72.12 -5.70 12.01
C ARG A 1200 71.09 -6.10 13.08
N HIS A 1201 70.14 -5.21 13.41
CA HIS A 1201 69.07 -5.50 14.36
C HIS A 1201 67.99 -6.39 13.72
N PHE A 1202 67.60 -6.14 12.47
CA PHE A 1202 66.69 -7.01 11.71
C PHE A 1202 67.25 -8.43 11.49
N GLU A 1203 68.56 -8.55 11.25
CA GLU A 1203 69.26 -9.84 11.17
C GLU A 1203 69.22 -10.62 12.49
N ARG A 1204 69.25 -9.92 13.62
CA ARG A 1204 69.26 -10.51 14.98
C ARG A 1204 67.90 -11.11 15.40
N PHE A 1205 66.79 -10.67 14.81
CA PHE A 1205 65.42 -11.08 15.16
C PHE A 1205 64.72 -11.97 14.12
N GLY A 1206 65.45 -12.47 13.12
CA GLY A 1206 65.07 -13.69 12.39
C GLY A 1206 63.92 -13.57 11.38
N THR A 1207 63.74 -12.43 10.71
CA THR A 1207 62.77 -12.30 9.60
C THR A 1207 63.41 -11.76 8.32
N ALA A 1208 64.65 -12.15 8.04
CA ALA A 1208 65.38 -11.70 6.85
C ALA A 1208 65.00 -12.45 5.55
N THR A 1209 64.11 -13.46 5.57
CA THR A 1209 63.86 -14.30 4.39
C THR A 1209 62.60 -13.94 3.58
N SER A 1210 61.83 -12.92 3.97
CA SER A 1210 60.60 -12.56 3.23
C SER A 1210 60.30 -11.06 3.13
N LEU A 1211 61.33 -10.21 3.12
CA LEU A 1211 61.19 -8.77 2.86
C LEU A 1211 62.04 -8.34 1.68
#